data_AF-A0A1E4TNJ0-F1
#
_entry.id   AF-A0A1E4TNJ0-F1
#
_cell.length_a   1.000
_cell.length_b   1.000
_cell.length_c   1.000
_cell.angle_alpha   90.00
_cell.angle_beta   90.00
_cell.angle_gamma   90.00
#
_symmetry.space_group_name_H-M   'P 1'
#
loop_
_entity.id
_entity.type
_entity.pdbx_description
1 polymer ?
#
loop_
_entity_poly.entity_id
_entity_poly.type
_entity_poly.pdbx_seq_one_letter_code
_entity_poly.pdbx_strand_id
1 'polypeptide(L)'
;MSKSDIPVFKTLDFYSYPDQQVDRYKALFDSFKSIFKATPDFISRSPGRVNLIGEHIDYSYFSVLPLAIDVDFVIAVKSRADSREIHLKNLSNEFAEKKFELPEDGSLISIDSKISDWSNYFKCGLLVAHLFILEHYPERKGKPLKGLQVIADGTVPIGGGLSSSAAFACSVALACLKVNDIEESLLTRENLSKICVVSEKYVGVNTGGMDQTASIYDIPVFKTLDFYSYPDQQVDRYKALFDSFKSIFKATPDFISRSPGRVNLIGEHIDYSYFSVLPLAIDVDFVIAVKSRADSREIHLKNLSNEFAEKKFELPEDGSLISIDSKISDWSNYFKCGLLVAHLFILEHYPERKGKPLKGLQVIADGTVPIGGGLSSSAAFACSVALACLKVNDIEESLLTRENLSKICVVSEKYVGVNTGGMDQTASIYGERDHALYVQFKPKLSCTAFKFPDTKPPISFLIANTLVVSNKHETAPRNYNLRVVEVCSAAEFLARSYGVNDILKQDSGLSTGTLSSFMDAYYAKYHNSPPWNGDASEGKKRLNKMLELVEKTFELKDEGYTLEQAASGIGLSVEGYKEKFLSKNTVIFDKLQLYKRAKHTYSEELRVLDALFLLESKPSDSLEFFTKFGELMDESQKSCDSNYGCSCSEIDEVCSIARAAGSTGSRLTGAGWGGCTVHLIPSDKVSTVEKALIEKYYKKKFPTITEAELKEAIVISKPACGSSLYVGGEDGLKYSK
;
A
#
# COMPACT_ATOMS: atom_id res chain seq x y z
N MET A 1 12.91 -15.69 -27.89
CA MET A 1 12.33 -16.93 -27.35
C MET A 1 13.24 -17.41 -26.23
N SER A 2 12.86 -17.14 -24.98
CA SER A 2 13.60 -17.55 -23.79
C SER A 2 13.34 -19.04 -23.54
N LYS A 3 14.40 -19.87 -23.51
CA LYS A 3 14.33 -21.28 -23.09
C LYS A 3 14.26 -21.34 -21.56
N SER A 4 13.60 -22.37 -21.01
CA SER A 4 13.66 -22.71 -19.58
C SER A 4 15.11 -22.69 -19.06
N ASP A 5 15.36 -22.07 -17.90
CA ASP A 5 16.65 -22.12 -17.18
C ASP A 5 16.67 -23.22 -16.09
N ILE A 6 15.64 -24.07 -16.06
CA ILE A 6 15.59 -25.28 -15.24
C ILE A 6 16.31 -26.40 -15.99
N PRO A 7 17.45 -26.89 -15.48
CA PRO A 7 18.24 -27.89 -16.19
C PRO A 7 17.55 -29.26 -16.14
N VAL A 8 17.64 -30.01 -17.25
CA VAL A 8 17.16 -31.38 -17.37
C VAL A 8 18.36 -32.30 -17.53
N PHE A 9 18.45 -33.32 -16.66
CA PHE A 9 19.55 -34.27 -16.66
C PHE A 9 19.08 -35.69 -17.01
N LYS A 10 19.95 -36.46 -17.66
CA LYS A 10 19.74 -37.88 -17.96
C LYS A 10 20.64 -38.82 -17.15
N THR A 11 21.67 -38.27 -16.52
CA THR A 11 22.64 -38.97 -15.66
C THR A 11 22.75 -38.25 -14.32
N LEU A 12 23.42 -38.85 -13.33
CA LEU A 12 23.63 -38.27 -12.00
C LEU A 12 24.87 -37.37 -11.92
N ASP A 13 25.53 -37.08 -13.04
CA ASP A 13 26.80 -36.32 -13.09
C ASP A 13 26.66 -34.84 -12.67
N PHE A 14 25.43 -34.40 -12.42
CA PHE A 14 25.14 -33.08 -11.87
C PHE A 14 25.33 -33.00 -10.34
N TYR A 15 25.46 -34.14 -9.65
CA TYR A 15 25.88 -34.17 -8.26
C TYR A 15 27.40 -34.04 -8.17
N SER A 16 27.90 -33.40 -7.12
CA SER A 16 29.35 -33.38 -6.83
C SER A 16 29.92 -34.77 -6.59
N TYR A 17 29.09 -35.71 -6.10
CA TYR A 17 29.46 -37.10 -5.84
C TYR A 17 28.41 -38.09 -6.40
N PRO A 18 28.36 -38.32 -7.73
CA PRO A 18 27.31 -39.11 -8.37
C PRO A 18 27.19 -40.55 -7.85
N ASP A 19 28.33 -41.20 -7.59
CA ASP A 19 28.38 -42.60 -7.12
C ASP A 19 27.64 -42.81 -5.80
N GLN A 20 27.63 -41.79 -4.92
CA GLN A 20 26.94 -41.85 -3.63
C GLN A 20 25.41 -41.78 -3.76
N GLN A 21 24.89 -41.33 -4.92
CA GLN A 21 23.45 -41.20 -5.15
C GLN A 21 22.86 -42.39 -5.91
N VAL A 22 23.70 -43.27 -6.47
CA VAL A 22 23.25 -44.41 -7.31
C VAL A 22 22.30 -45.33 -6.55
N ASP A 23 22.67 -45.75 -5.34
CA ASP A 23 21.85 -46.70 -4.57
C ASP A 23 20.57 -46.05 -4.04
N ARG A 24 20.62 -44.74 -3.72
CA ARG A 24 19.43 -43.94 -3.36
C ARG A 24 18.42 -43.90 -4.50
N TYR A 25 18.86 -43.61 -5.73
CA TYR A 25 17.98 -43.59 -6.89
C TYR A 25 17.48 -44.99 -7.27
N LYS A 26 18.31 -46.04 -7.15
CA LYS A 26 17.83 -47.44 -7.30
C LYS A 26 16.72 -47.76 -6.31
N ALA A 27 16.90 -47.45 -5.03
CA ALA A 27 15.89 -47.65 -3.99
C ALA A 27 14.59 -46.88 -4.31
N LEU A 28 14.71 -45.65 -4.84
CA LEU A 28 13.57 -44.86 -5.31
C LEU A 28 12.81 -45.56 -6.44
N PHE A 29 13.51 -46.02 -7.49
CA PHE A 29 12.91 -46.73 -8.62
C PHE A 29 12.32 -48.09 -8.23
N ASP A 30 13.03 -48.88 -7.41
CA ASP A 30 12.59 -50.20 -6.98
C ASP A 30 11.36 -50.11 -6.08
N SER A 31 11.33 -49.13 -5.18
CA SER A 31 10.14 -48.82 -4.38
C SER A 31 8.97 -48.39 -5.25
N PHE A 32 9.21 -47.49 -6.23
CA PHE A 32 8.18 -47.04 -7.16
C PHE A 32 7.58 -48.23 -7.95
N LYS A 33 8.42 -49.11 -8.49
CA LYS A 33 7.99 -50.34 -9.18
C LYS A 33 7.26 -51.29 -8.25
N SER A 34 7.72 -51.44 -7.02
CA SER A 34 7.10 -52.35 -6.04
C SER A 34 5.70 -51.89 -5.66
N ILE A 35 5.53 -50.60 -5.38
CA ILE A 35 4.28 -50.00 -4.87
C ILE A 35 3.28 -49.75 -5.99
N PHE A 36 3.71 -49.13 -7.08
CA PHE A 36 2.82 -48.68 -8.15
C PHE A 36 2.77 -49.64 -9.35
N LYS A 37 3.60 -50.69 -9.37
CA LYS A 37 3.75 -51.63 -10.51
C LYS A 37 4.02 -50.91 -11.84
N ALA A 38 4.71 -49.77 -11.76
CA ALA A 38 5.02 -48.91 -12.90
C ALA A 38 6.42 -48.30 -12.76
N THR A 39 6.93 -47.67 -13.81
CA THR A 39 8.10 -46.79 -13.75
C THR A 39 7.66 -45.33 -13.68
N PRO A 40 8.37 -44.47 -12.92
CA PRO A 40 8.12 -43.03 -12.94
C PRO A 40 8.42 -42.45 -14.33
N ASP A 41 7.72 -41.39 -14.69
CA ASP A 41 7.90 -40.69 -15.96
C ASP A 41 9.12 -39.75 -15.90
N PHE A 42 9.36 -39.15 -14.73
CA PHE A 42 10.53 -38.32 -14.45
C PHE A 42 10.79 -38.22 -12.94
N ILE A 43 11.92 -37.60 -12.58
CA ILE A 43 12.26 -37.22 -11.22
C ILE A 43 12.40 -35.70 -11.16
N SER A 44 11.67 -35.07 -10.24
CA SER A 44 11.88 -33.66 -9.90
C SER A 44 12.82 -33.57 -8.71
N ARG A 45 13.69 -32.56 -8.71
CA ARG A 45 14.71 -32.34 -7.68
C ARG A 45 14.71 -30.88 -7.25
N SER A 46 14.90 -30.62 -5.97
CA SER A 46 15.22 -29.29 -5.46
C SER A 46 16.24 -29.37 -4.32
N PRO A 47 17.36 -28.63 -4.39
CA PRO A 47 18.38 -28.65 -3.34
C PRO A 47 17.91 -27.90 -2.10
N GLY A 48 18.46 -28.27 -0.94
CA GLY A 48 18.45 -27.42 0.24
C GLY A 48 19.35 -26.19 0.05
N ARG A 49 19.30 -25.27 1.01
CA ARG A 49 20.13 -24.05 1.00
C ARG A 49 20.67 -23.71 2.37
N VAL A 50 21.74 -22.92 2.37
CA VAL A 50 22.24 -22.12 3.50
C VAL A 50 22.32 -20.66 3.09
N ASN A 51 22.19 -19.70 4.01
CA ASN A 51 22.70 -18.36 3.74
C ASN A 51 24.15 -18.27 4.21
N LEU A 52 25.05 -17.91 3.31
CA LEU A 52 26.45 -17.62 3.67
C LEU A 52 26.52 -16.38 4.55
N ILE A 53 25.72 -15.37 4.23
CA ILE A 53 25.57 -14.11 4.97
C ILE A 53 24.11 -13.66 4.87
N GLY A 54 23.57 -13.14 5.98
CA GLY A 54 22.23 -12.60 6.04
C GLY A 54 21.15 -13.62 6.39
N GLU A 55 21.42 -14.59 7.26
CA GLU A 55 20.30 -15.36 7.83
C GLU A 55 19.33 -14.42 8.54
N HIS A 56 18.03 -14.60 8.28
CA HIS A 56 16.92 -13.90 8.94
C HIS A 56 16.85 -12.38 8.71
N ILE A 57 17.63 -11.81 7.78
CA ILE A 57 17.48 -10.38 7.42
C ILE A 57 16.62 -10.18 6.18
N ASP A 58 16.41 -11.24 5.40
CA ASP A 58 15.45 -11.32 4.31
C ASP A 58 14.00 -11.11 4.79
N TYR A 59 13.69 -11.39 6.06
CA TYR A 59 12.42 -10.98 6.69
C TYR A 59 12.16 -9.47 6.63
N SER A 60 13.23 -8.68 6.55
CA SER A 60 13.18 -7.21 6.48
C SER A 60 13.53 -6.70 5.09
N TYR A 61 13.43 -7.54 4.05
CA TYR A 61 13.71 -7.21 2.65
C TYR A 61 15.17 -6.84 2.34
N PHE A 62 16.10 -7.11 3.27
CA PHE A 62 17.52 -6.93 2.98
C PHE A 62 18.06 -8.03 2.08
N SER A 63 19.08 -7.70 1.29
CA SER A 63 19.75 -8.68 0.44
C SER A 63 20.45 -9.74 1.28
N VAL A 64 20.26 -10.99 0.90
CA VAL A 64 20.92 -12.16 1.49
C VAL A 64 21.80 -12.84 0.47
N LEU A 65 22.80 -13.59 0.93
CA LEU A 65 23.72 -14.35 0.08
C LEU A 65 23.46 -15.86 0.23
N PRO A 66 22.43 -16.41 -0.44
CA PRO A 66 22.10 -17.83 -0.35
C PRO A 66 23.04 -18.68 -1.19
N LEU A 67 23.28 -19.90 -0.74
CA LEU A 67 24.01 -20.94 -1.44
C LEU A 67 23.21 -22.24 -1.40
N ALA A 68 22.92 -22.81 -2.57
CA ALA A 68 22.36 -24.16 -2.68
C ALA A 68 23.42 -25.20 -2.32
N ILE A 69 23.02 -26.28 -1.65
CA ILE A 69 23.90 -27.35 -1.19
C ILE A 69 23.48 -28.70 -1.78
N ASP A 70 24.36 -29.71 -1.68
CA ASP A 70 24.15 -31.00 -2.33
C ASP A 70 23.13 -31.92 -1.66
N VAL A 71 22.69 -31.60 -0.43
CA VAL A 71 21.52 -32.26 0.17
C VAL A 71 20.25 -31.71 -0.45
N ASP A 72 19.27 -32.57 -0.69
CA ASP A 72 18.12 -32.21 -1.51
C ASP A 72 16.85 -33.02 -1.19
N PHE A 73 15.77 -32.63 -1.83
CA PHE A 73 14.56 -33.42 -1.99
C PHE A 73 14.41 -33.86 -3.43
N VAL A 74 14.05 -35.13 -3.61
CA VAL A 74 13.72 -35.73 -4.90
C VAL A 74 12.34 -36.37 -4.83
N ILE A 75 11.57 -36.23 -5.90
CA ILE A 75 10.30 -36.94 -6.07
C ILE A 75 10.29 -37.66 -7.42
N ALA A 76 10.09 -38.97 -7.38
CA ALA A 76 9.79 -39.77 -8.56
C ALA A 76 8.30 -39.67 -8.84
N VAL A 77 7.93 -39.29 -10.05
CA VAL A 77 6.55 -38.93 -10.40
C VAL A 77 6.08 -39.71 -11.61
N LYS A 78 4.87 -40.25 -11.52
CA LYS A 78 4.09 -40.71 -12.67
C LYS A 78 2.78 -39.94 -12.76
N SER A 79 2.52 -39.37 -13.93
CA SER A 79 1.26 -38.68 -14.23
C SER A 79 0.11 -39.69 -14.35
N ARG A 80 -1.05 -39.32 -13.81
CA ARG A 80 -2.30 -40.04 -14.03
C ARG A 80 -3.26 -39.12 -14.77
N ALA A 81 -3.10 -39.02 -16.09
CA ALA A 81 -3.88 -38.11 -16.92
C ALA A 81 -5.40 -38.36 -16.80
N ASP A 82 -5.82 -39.60 -16.58
CA ASP A 82 -7.23 -40.00 -16.49
C ASP A 82 -7.77 -40.05 -15.05
N SER A 83 -7.05 -39.50 -14.07
CA SER A 83 -7.42 -39.56 -12.66
C SER A 83 -7.07 -38.28 -11.92
N ARG A 84 -7.82 -37.97 -10.84
CA ARG A 84 -7.53 -36.90 -9.88
C ARG A 84 -6.84 -37.40 -8.61
N GLU A 85 -6.56 -38.71 -8.53
CA GLU A 85 -6.01 -39.34 -7.34
C GLU A 85 -4.52 -39.01 -7.19
N ILE A 86 -4.16 -38.49 -6.02
CA ILE A 86 -2.79 -38.40 -5.53
C ILE A 86 -2.52 -39.61 -4.65
N HIS A 87 -1.46 -40.34 -4.95
CA HIS A 87 -0.91 -41.38 -4.10
C HIS A 87 0.55 -41.03 -3.80
N LEU A 88 0.78 -40.57 -2.57
CA LEU A 88 2.06 -40.07 -2.08
C LEU A 88 2.63 -41.02 -1.02
N LYS A 89 3.88 -41.42 -1.21
CA LYS A 89 4.64 -42.21 -0.24
C LYS A 89 6.07 -41.68 -0.14
N ASN A 90 6.67 -41.84 1.03
CA ASN A 90 8.07 -41.54 1.26
C ASN A 90 8.89 -42.84 1.30
N LEU A 91 10.18 -42.79 0.93
CA LEU A 91 11.09 -43.93 1.13
C LEU A 91 11.35 -44.22 2.61
N SER A 92 11.38 -43.19 3.45
CA SER A 92 11.44 -43.37 4.90
C SER A 92 10.08 -43.83 5.43
N ASN A 93 10.10 -44.91 6.22
CA ASN A 93 8.92 -45.45 6.89
C ASN A 93 8.39 -44.54 8.02
N GLU A 94 9.13 -43.47 8.38
CA GLU A 94 8.71 -42.48 9.36
C GLU A 94 7.53 -41.63 8.87
N PHE A 95 7.35 -41.52 7.55
CA PHE A 95 6.29 -40.74 6.94
C PHE A 95 5.18 -41.65 6.41
N ALA A 96 4.01 -41.56 7.05
CA ALA A 96 2.86 -42.35 6.66
C ALA A 96 2.41 -42.07 5.22
N GLU A 97 2.05 -43.13 4.49
CA GLU A 97 1.49 -43.07 3.15
C GLU A 97 0.19 -42.24 3.11
N LYS A 98 0.00 -41.48 2.03
CA LYS A 98 -1.16 -40.60 1.85
C LYS A 98 -1.81 -40.82 0.50
N LYS A 99 -3.15 -40.89 0.52
CA LYS A 99 -4.00 -40.95 -0.66
C LYS A 99 -5.11 -39.93 -0.51
N PHE A 100 -5.33 -39.12 -1.54
CA PHE A 100 -6.41 -38.14 -1.58
C PHE A 100 -6.74 -37.77 -3.02
N GLU A 101 -7.91 -37.21 -3.26
CA GLU A 101 -8.31 -36.70 -4.57
C GLU A 101 -8.17 -35.17 -4.65
N LEU A 102 -7.75 -34.69 -5.82
CA LEU A 102 -7.78 -33.28 -6.17
C LEU A 102 -9.23 -32.84 -6.46
N PRO A 103 -9.65 -31.60 -6.17
CA PRO A 103 -11.04 -31.19 -6.37
C PRO A 103 -11.53 -31.38 -7.82
N GLU A 104 -12.72 -31.96 -7.98
CA GLU A 104 -13.32 -32.28 -9.29
C GLU A 104 -13.66 -31.03 -10.10
N ASP A 105 -14.13 -30.00 -9.42
CA ASP A 105 -14.53 -28.70 -9.97
C ASP A 105 -13.33 -27.80 -10.34
N GLY A 106 -12.10 -28.29 -10.21
CA GLY A 106 -10.90 -27.49 -10.43
C GLY A 106 -10.69 -26.39 -9.39
N SER A 107 -11.34 -26.47 -8.22
CA SER A 107 -11.03 -25.59 -7.10
C SER A 107 -9.65 -25.89 -6.51
N LEU A 108 -9.15 -24.96 -5.70
CA LEU A 108 -7.85 -25.09 -5.05
C LEU A 108 -7.90 -26.17 -3.96
N ILE A 109 -6.79 -26.91 -3.81
CA ILE A 109 -6.65 -27.90 -2.76
C ILE A 109 -6.65 -27.24 -1.38
N SER A 110 -7.46 -27.74 -0.45
CA SER A 110 -7.51 -27.24 0.92
C SER A 110 -6.38 -27.82 1.77
N ILE A 111 -5.82 -26.98 2.65
CA ILE A 111 -4.75 -27.34 3.57
C ILE A 111 -5.19 -26.94 4.97
N ASP A 112 -5.28 -27.91 5.88
CA ASP A 112 -5.56 -27.64 7.29
C ASP A 112 -4.22 -27.43 8.03
N SER A 113 -3.88 -26.17 8.25
CA SER A 113 -2.66 -25.75 8.94
C SER A 113 -2.65 -26.10 10.44
N LYS A 114 -3.79 -26.50 11.02
CA LYS A 114 -3.88 -26.92 12.43
C LYS A 114 -3.40 -28.36 12.63
N ILE A 115 -3.33 -29.14 11.56
CA ILE A 115 -2.89 -30.54 11.60
C ILE A 115 -1.46 -30.59 11.10
N SER A 116 -0.53 -30.93 11.99
CA SER A 116 0.88 -31.13 11.64
C SER A 116 1.05 -32.44 10.85
N ASP A 117 0.88 -32.38 9.53
CA ASP A 117 1.04 -33.49 8.59
C ASP A 117 2.11 -33.15 7.54
N TRP A 118 3.09 -34.03 7.35
CA TRP A 118 4.18 -33.86 6.38
C TRP A 118 3.67 -33.68 4.94
N SER A 119 2.50 -34.25 4.62
CA SER A 119 1.89 -34.12 3.30
C SER A 119 1.30 -32.74 3.03
N ASN A 120 1.16 -31.88 4.03
CA ASN A 120 0.74 -30.50 3.82
C ASN A 120 1.76 -29.73 2.96
N TYR A 121 3.06 -30.00 3.09
CA TYR A 121 4.09 -29.42 2.22
C TYR A 121 3.94 -29.88 0.76
N PHE A 122 3.53 -31.13 0.55
CA PHE A 122 3.20 -31.62 -0.79
C PHE A 122 1.97 -30.90 -1.35
N LYS A 123 0.91 -30.77 -0.56
CA LYS A 123 -0.30 -30.02 -0.95
C LYS A 123 0.02 -28.55 -1.25
N CYS A 124 0.96 -27.94 -0.53
CA CYS A 124 1.41 -26.56 -0.81
C CYS A 124 2.05 -26.45 -2.19
N GLY A 125 2.95 -27.37 -2.55
CA GLY A 125 3.53 -27.41 -3.89
C GLY A 125 2.48 -27.55 -5.00
N LEU A 126 1.45 -28.39 -4.78
CA LEU A 126 0.30 -28.49 -5.69
C LEU A 126 -0.51 -27.20 -5.76
N LEU A 127 -0.80 -26.59 -4.61
CA LEU A 127 -1.58 -25.36 -4.49
C LEU A 127 -0.95 -24.20 -5.26
N VAL A 128 0.34 -23.94 -5.02
CA VAL A 128 1.05 -22.82 -5.67
C VAL A 128 1.24 -23.06 -7.16
N ALA A 129 1.43 -24.30 -7.58
CA ALA A 129 1.41 -24.65 -9.00
C ALA A 129 0.02 -24.43 -9.60
N HIS A 130 -1.06 -24.80 -8.91
CA HIS A 130 -2.42 -24.58 -9.39
C HIS A 130 -2.71 -23.08 -9.58
N LEU A 131 -2.35 -22.25 -8.61
CA LEU A 131 -2.49 -20.80 -8.69
C LEU A 131 -1.74 -20.24 -9.90
N PHE A 132 -0.48 -20.65 -10.10
CA PHE A 132 0.31 -20.23 -11.25
C PHE A 132 -0.32 -20.63 -12.59
N ILE A 133 -0.89 -21.84 -12.66
CA ILE A 133 -1.59 -22.33 -13.85
C ILE A 133 -2.81 -21.46 -14.12
N LEU A 134 -3.64 -21.15 -13.12
CA LEU A 134 -4.84 -20.34 -13.30
C LEU A 134 -4.51 -18.89 -13.68
N GLU A 135 -3.40 -18.35 -13.19
CA GLU A 135 -2.90 -17.02 -13.53
C GLU A 135 -2.50 -16.91 -15.02
N HIS A 136 -1.77 -17.92 -15.53
CA HIS A 136 -1.22 -17.89 -16.89
C HIS A 136 -2.13 -18.54 -17.94
N TYR A 137 -3.03 -19.41 -17.50
CA TYR A 137 -3.96 -20.17 -18.34
C TYR A 137 -5.39 -20.09 -17.76
N PRO A 138 -6.06 -18.92 -17.83
CA PRO A 138 -7.41 -18.75 -17.27
C PRO A 138 -8.45 -19.73 -17.82
N GLU A 139 -8.25 -20.24 -19.04
CA GLU A 139 -9.09 -21.27 -19.67
C GLU A 139 -8.99 -22.66 -19.02
N ARG A 140 -8.08 -22.83 -18.05
CA ARG A 140 -8.00 -23.98 -17.15
C ARG A 140 -8.90 -23.84 -15.91
N LYS A 141 -9.53 -22.67 -15.67
CA LYS A 141 -10.50 -22.49 -14.56
C LYS A 141 -11.64 -23.50 -14.70
N GLY A 142 -11.98 -24.18 -13.59
CA GLY A 142 -13.00 -25.22 -13.58
C GLY A 142 -12.51 -26.61 -14.03
N LYS A 143 -11.22 -26.77 -14.35
CA LYS A 143 -10.63 -28.07 -14.73
C LYS A 143 -9.71 -28.57 -13.61
N PRO A 144 -9.84 -29.84 -13.20
CA PRO A 144 -8.98 -30.40 -12.16
C PRO A 144 -7.54 -30.54 -12.64
N LEU A 145 -6.59 -30.43 -11.71
CA LEU A 145 -5.22 -30.87 -11.93
C LEU A 145 -5.18 -32.39 -12.18
N LYS A 146 -4.19 -32.85 -12.96
CA LYS A 146 -3.94 -34.29 -13.14
C LYS A 146 -3.44 -34.92 -11.84
N GLY A 147 -3.91 -36.13 -11.54
CA GLY A 147 -3.45 -36.94 -10.43
C GLY A 147 -2.02 -37.44 -10.61
N LEU A 148 -1.40 -37.89 -9.52
CA LEU A 148 0.02 -38.23 -9.45
C LEU A 148 0.26 -39.47 -8.59
N GLN A 149 1.16 -40.35 -9.03
CA GLN A 149 1.81 -41.34 -8.16
C GLN A 149 3.21 -40.83 -7.84
N VAL A 150 3.53 -40.73 -6.55
CA VAL A 150 4.76 -40.10 -6.07
C VAL A 150 5.44 -40.96 -5.01
N ILE A 151 6.72 -41.27 -5.24
CA ILE A 151 7.66 -41.63 -4.17
C ILE A 151 8.58 -40.43 -3.92
N ALA A 152 8.58 -39.92 -2.69
CA ALA A 152 9.44 -38.84 -2.25
C ALA A 152 10.61 -39.36 -1.40
N ASP A 153 11.74 -38.66 -1.46
CA ASP A 153 12.90 -38.91 -0.61
C ASP A 153 13.68 -37.61 -0.37
N GLY A 154 14.24 -37.44 0.82
CA GLY A 154 14.96 -36.23 1.21
C GLY A 154 16.20 -36.54 2.04
N THR A 155 17.32 -35.95 1.66
CA THR A 155 18.58 -36.00 2.42
C THR A 155 18.84 -34.72 3.22
N VAL A 156 17.99 -33.70 3.06
CA VAL A 156 18.05 -32.48 3.87
C VAL A 156 17.62 -32.81 5.32
N PRO A 157 18.49 -32.60 6.32
CA PRO A 157 18.15 -32.83 7.72
C PRO A 157 16.87 -32.09 8.13
N ILE A 158 15.90 -32.82 8.67
CA ILE A 158 14.64 -32.25 9.18
C ILE A 158 14.97 -31.36 10.38
N GLY A 159 14.45 -30.13 10.38
CA GLY A 159 14.71 -29.16 11.44
C GLY A 159 16.13 -28.58 11.48
N GLY A 160 16.99 -28.90 10.50
CA GLY A 160 18.38 -28.44 10.47
C GLY A 160 18.58 -27.00 9.99
N GLY A 161 17.52 -26.23 9.73
CA GLY A 161 17.60 -24.88 9.15
C GLY A 161 18.03 -24.84 7.68
N LEU A 162 18.03 -25.99 6.99
CA LEU A 162 18.52 -26.14 5.60
C LEU A 162 17.42 -26.08 4.53
N SER A 163 16.25 -25.53 4.89
CA SER A 163 15.10 -25.33 3.99
C SER A 163 14.53 -26.62 3.38
N SER A 164 14.39 -27.68 4.18
CA SER A 164 13.82 -28.97 3.75
C SER A 164 12.38 -28.86 3.24
N SER A 165 11.55 -28.04 3.90
CA SER A 165 10.16 -27.75 3.52
C SER A 165 10.06 -27.06 2.16
N ALA A 166 10.82 -25.98 1.97
CA ALA A 166 10.86 -25.23 0.72
C ALA A 166 11.38 -26.08 -0.44
N ALA A 167 12.44 -26.88 -0.23
CA ALA A 167 12.94 -27.80 -1.24
C ALA A 167 11.86 -28.81 -1.67
N PHE A 168 11.11 -29.38 -0.72
CA PHE A 168 10.05 -30.31 -1.05
C PHE A 168 8.90 -29.64 -1.83
N ALA A 169 8.44 -28.45 -1.40
CA ALA A 169 7.40 -27.70 -2.09
C ALA A 169 7.80 -27.30 -3.52
N CYS A 170 9.03 -26.80 -3.72
CA CYS A 170 9.60 -26.47 -5.03
C CYS A 170 9.61 -27.68 -5.97
N SER A 171 10.03 -28.84 -5.46
CA SER A 171 10.10 -30.07 -6.25
C SER A 171 8.71 -30.51 -6.71
N VAL A 172 7.70 -30.41 -5.83
CA VAL A 172 6.30 -30.75 -6.13
C VAL A 172 5.67 -29.76 -7.10
N ALA A 173 5.88 -28.45 -6.90
CA ALA A 173 5.36 -27.43 -7.79
C ALA A 173 5.90 -27.61 -9.22
N LEU A 174 7.21 -27.83 -9.36
CA LEU A 174 7.83 -28.09 -10.65
C LEU A 174 7.26 -29.35 -11.33
N ALA A 175 7.07 -30.43 -10.58
CA ALA A 175 6.47 -31.66 -11.11
C ALA A 175 5.02 -31.43 -11.55
N CYS A 176 4.23 -30.70 -10.75
CA CYS A 176 2.84 -30.38 -11.06
C CYS A 176 2.73 -29.55 -12.34
N LEU A 177 3.56 -28.51 -12.49
CA LEU A 177 3.62 -27.69 -13.70
C LEU A 177 4.02 -28.52 -14.92
N LYS A 178 5.02 -29.39 -14.79
CA LYS A 178 5.46 -30.28 -15.88
C LYS A 178 4.36 -31.25 -16.31
N VAL A 179 3.63 -31.85 -15.37
CA VAL A 179 2.56 -32.81 -15.65
C VAL A 179 1.34 -32.15 -16.31
N ASN A 180 1.08 -30.88 -16.00
CA ASN A 180 -0.06 -30.14 -16.55
C ASN A 180 0.26 -29.38 -17.86
N ASP A 181 1.37 -29.75 -18.52
CA ASP A 181 1.76 -29.28 -19.86
C ASP A 181 1.98 -27.76 -19.96
N ILE A 182 2.55 -27.16 -18.91
CA ILE A 182 2.88 -25.74 -18.90
C ILE A 182 4.05 -25.44 -19.83
N GLU A 183 3.98 -24.31 -20.54
CA GLU A 183 5.00 -23.89 -21.49
C GLU A 183 6.39 -23.81 -20.84
N GLU A 184 7.41 -24.37 -21.51
CA GLU A 184 8.78 -24.39 -20.98
C GLU A 184 9.35 -22.99 -20.77
N SER A 185 8.88 -21.97 -21.50
CA SER A 185 9.23 -20.56 -21.31
C SER A 185 8.85 -20.03 -19.92
N LEU A 186 7.81 -20.60 -19.30
CA LEU A 186 7.31 -20.22 -17.97
C LEU A 186 7.95 -21.03 -16.85
N LEU A 187 8.54 -22.19 -17.17
CA LEU A 187 9.27 -23.04 -16.23
C LEU A 187 10.67 -22.47 -15.98
N THR A 188 10.74 -21.33 -15.27
CA THR A 188 12.00 -20.69 -14.89
C THR A 188 12.27 -20.79 -13.39
N ARG A 189 13.54 -20.72 -12.98
CA ARG A 189 13.94 -20.64 -11.56
C ARG A 189 13.31 -19.44 -10.87
N GLU A 190 13.20 -18.31 -11.57
CA GLU A 190 12.56 -17.10 -11.06
C GLU A 190 11.09 -17.34 -10.74
N ASN A 191 10.32 -17.88 -11.69
CA ASN A 191 8.90 -18.14 -11.49
C ASN A 191 8.67 -19.20 -10.41
N LEU A 192 9.45 -20.28 -10.44
CA LEU A 192 9.37 -21.32 -9.42
C LEU A 192 9.68 -20.77 -8.01
N SER A 193 10.67 -19.89 -7.90
CA SER A 193 11.00 -19.23 -6.62
C SER A 193 9.86 -18.32 -6.16
N LYS A 194 9.32 -17.48 -7.05
CA LYS A 194 8.20 -16.56 -6.73
C LYS A 194 6.98 -17.31 -6.17
N ILE A 195 6.59 -18.41 -6.82
CA ILE A 195 5.38 -19.15 -6.40
C ILE A 195 5.62 -20.00 -5.16
N CYS A 196 6.83 -20.54 -4.96
CA CYS A 196 7.11 -21.42 -3.82
C CYS A 196 7.44 -20.64 -2.54
N VAL A 197 7.88 -19.39 -2.68
CA VAL A 197 8.07 -18.47 -1.55
C VAL A 197 6.79 -18.29 -0.73
N VAL A 198 5.62 -18.28 -1.36
CA VAL A 198 4.34 -18.16 -0.64
C VAL A 198 3.80 -19.49 -0.09
N SER A 199 4.47 -20.61 -0.34
CA SER A 199 3.97 -21.96 -0.03
C SER A 199 3.98 -22.29 1.47
N GLU A 200 4.94 -21.78 2.24
CA GLU A 200 5.11 -22.12 3.66
C GLU A 200 4.06 -21.46 4.58
N LYS A 201 3.43 -20.38 4.09
CA LYS A 201 2.30 -19.71 4.75
C LYS A 201 1.11 -20.64 4.97
N TYR A 202 0.87 -21.53 4.01
CA TYR A 202 -0.31 -22.41 4.00
C TYR A 202 -0.18 -23.61 4.97
N VAL A 203 1.03 -23.90 5.47
CA VAL A 203 1.27 -24.91 6.52
C VAL A 203 1.43 -24.32 7.92
N GLY A 204 1.34 -22.99 8.08
CA GLY A 204 1.41 -22.32 9.38
C GLY A 204 2.83 -22.16 9.96
N VAL A 205 3.88 -22.23 9.13
CA VAL A 205 5.28 -22.03 9.55
C VAL A 205 5.79 -20.69 9.00
N ASN A 206 6.37 -19.85 9.87
CA ASN A 206 6.93 -18.54 9.51
C ASN A 206 8.44 -18.66 9.28
N THR A 207 8.88 -18.87 8.04
CA THR A 207 10.30 -19.00 7.63
C THR A 207 10.75 -17.91 6.66
N GLY A 208 12.07 -17.69 6.58
CA GLY A 208 12.72 -16.58 5.88
C GLY A 208 12.73 -16.76 4.38
N GLY A 209 11.97 -15.88 3.73
CA GLY A 209 11.65 -15.86 2.32
C GLY A 209 10.18 -15.52 2.15
N MET A 210 9.85 -14.24 2.34
CA MET A 210 8.51 -13.64 2.25
C MET A 210 7.39 -14.36 3.02
N ASP A 211 7.34 -14.16 4.35
CA ASP A 211 6.05 -13.75 4.91
C ASP A 211 5.96 -12.92 6.20
N GLN A 212 6.03 -11.59 6.03
CA GLN A 212 4.93 -10.70 6.44
C GLN A 212 3.96 -10.39 5.28
N THR A 213 4.20 -10.93 4.08
CA THR A 213 3.42 -10.72 2.85
C THR A 213 2.03 -11.41 2.78
N ALA A 214 1.51 -12.09 3.83
CA ALA A 214 0.08 -12.38 3.99
C ALA A 214 -0.65 -11.28 4.78
N SER A 215 0.08 -10.26 5.25
CA SER A 215 -0.53 -9.07 5.87
C SER A 215 -0.54 -7.83 4.97
N ILE A 216 0.24 -7.81 3.87
CA ILE A 216 0.44 -6.59 3.06
C ILE A 216 -0.47 -6.55 1.83
N TYR A 217 -0.96 -7.69 1.33
CA TYR A 217 -1.86 -7.72 0.18
C TYR A 217 -3.34 -7.74 0.58
N ASP A 218 -3.72 -8.41 1.66
CA ASP A 218 -5.12 -8.57 2.01
C ASP A 218 -5.64 -7.44 2.91
N ILE A 219 -6.94 -7.17 2.80
CA ILE A 219 -7.64 -6.27 3.72
C ILE A 219 -7.85 -7.01 5.05
N PRO A 220 -7.31 -6.51 6.18
CA PRO A 220 -7.43 -7.20 7.47
C PRO A 220 -8.89 -7.24 7.96
N VAL A 221 -9.27 -8.38 8.54
CA VAL A 221 -10.60 -8.61 9.12
C VAL A 221 -10.46 -8.89 10.62
N PHE A 222 -11.15 -8.09 11.43
CA PHE A 222 -11.08 -8.15 12.89
C PHE A 222 -12.42 -8.57 13.51
N LYS A 223 -12.34 -9.26 14.66
CA LYS A 223 -13.50 -9.62 15.50
C LYS A 223 -13.56 -8.80 16.79
N THR A 224 -12.49 -8.11 17.14
CA THR A 224 -12.35 -7.26 18.32
C THR A 224 -11.83 -5.89 17.90
N LEU A 225 -11.84 -4.92 18.82
CA LEU A 225 -11.34 -3.55 18.57
C LEU A 225 -9.81 -3.40 18.76
N ASP A 226 -9.07 -4.51 18.88
CA ASP A 226 -7.62 -4.53 19.14
C ASP A 226 -6.76 -3.89 18.03
N PHE A 227 -7.36 -3.56 16.89
CA PHE A 227 -6.68 -2.83 15.81
C PHE A 227 -6.52 -1.33 16.10
N TYR A 228 -7.24 -0.78 17.08
CA TYR A 228 -6.98 0.56 17.60
C TYR A 228 -5.83 0.57 18.60
N SER A 229 -5.13 1.71 18.71
CA SER A 229 -4.14 1.90 19.78
C SER A 229 -4.78 1.92 21.18
N TYR A 230 -6.04 2.37 21.27
CA TYR A 230 -6.80 2.50 22.52
C TYR A 230 -8.22 1.91 22.36
N PRO A 231 -8.39 0.57 22.33
CA PRO A 231 -9.66 -0.10 22.04
C PRO A 231 -10.81 0.32 22.99
N ASP A 232 -10.50 0.49 24.28
CA ASP A 232 -11.49 0.86 25.31
C ASP A 232 -12.19 2.19 25.00
N GLN A 233 -11.49 3.13 24.37
CA GLN A 233 -12.04 4.45 24.02
C GLN A 233 -13.04 4.38 22.85
N GLN A 234 -13.09 3.26 22.13
CA GLN A 234 -13.92 3.08 20.94
C GLN A 234 -15.19 2.25 21.23
N VAL A 235 -15.30 1.63 22.40
CA VAL A 235 -16.43 0.75 22.77
C VAL A 235 -17.76 1.50 22.71
N ASP A 236 -17.86 2.68 23.33
CA ASP A 236 -19.09 3.48 23.34
C ASP A 236 -19.49 3.95 21.94
N ARG A 237 -18.51 4.28 21.10
CA ARG A 237 -18.71 4.69 19.70
C ARG A 237 -19.31 3.55 18.88
N TYR A 238 -18.75 2.34 18.98
CA TYR A 238 -19.28 1.17 18.26
C TYR A 238 -20.65 0.75 18.80
N LYS A 239 -20.87 0.86 20.12
CA LYS A 239 -22.18 0.63 20.71
C LYS A 239 -23.23 1.60 20.17
N ALA A 240 -22.89 2.90 20.08
CA ALA A 240 -23.78 3.91 19.49
C ALA A 240 -24.09 3.61 18.01
N LEU A 241 -23.11 3.12 17.23
CA LEU A 241 -23.34 2.63 15.86
C LEU A 241 -24.36 1.50 15.83
N PHE A 242 -24.18 0.45 16.65
CA PHE A 242 -25.10 -0.69 16.68
C PHE A 242 -26.50 -0.30 17.17
N ASP A 243 -26.60 0.49 18.24
CA ASP A 243 -27.87 0.95 18.81
C ASP A 243 -28.64 1.81 17.80
N SER A 244 -27.95 2.73 17.11
CA SER A 244 -28.53 3.54 16.04
C SER A 244 -28.99 2.67 14.87
N PHE A 245 -28.19 1.70 14.44
CA PHE A 245 -28.53 0.77 13.36
C PHE A 245 -29.79 -0.03 13.70
N LYS A 246 -29.87 -0.60 14.91
CA LYS A 246 -31.06 -1.30 15.41
C LYS A 246 -32.28 -0.39 15.49
N SER A 247 -32.11 0.84 15.96
CA SER A 247 -33.20 1.81 16.10
C SER A 247 -33.81 2.18 14.74
N ILE A 248 -32.97 2.48 13.75
CA ILE A 248 -33.38 3.00 12.44
C ILE A 248 -33.81 1.89 11.51
N PHE A 249 -33.02 0.82 11.39
CA PHE A 249 -33.23 -0.23 10.40
C PHE A 249 -33.94 -1.48 10.95
N LYS A 250 -34.16 -1.55 12.28
CA LYS A 250 -34.72 -2.74 12.96
C LYS A 250 -33.97 -4.03 12.63
N ALA A 251 -32.66 -3.91 12.41
CA ALA A 251 -31.75 -4.99 12.03
C ALA A 251 -30.38 -4.79 12.69
N THR A 252 -29.50 -5.77 12.56
CA THR A 252 -28.07 -5.62 12.86
C THR A 252 -27.28 -5.47 11.56
N PRO A 253 -26.18 -4.70 11.56
CA PRO A 253 -25.28 -4.64 10.41
C PRO A 253 -24.62 -6.01 10.20
N ASP A 254 -24.28 -6.32 8.96
CA ASP A 254 -23.59 -7.56 8.59
C ASP A 254 -22.09 -7.46 8.91
N PHE A 255 -21.52 -6.26 8.79
CA PHE A 255 -20.15 -5.91 9.17
C PHE A 255 -19.99 -4.38 9.31
N ILE A 256 -18.83 -3.95 9.78
CA ILE A 256 -18.41 -2.54 9.77
C ILE A 256 -17.16 -2.41 8.89
N SER A 257 -17.17 -1.50 7.93
CA SER A 257 -15.98 -1.13 7.15
C SER A 257 -15.34 0.10 7.77
N ARG A 258 -14.01 0.10 7.87
CA ARG A 258 -13.21 1.16 8.48
C ARG A 258 -12.11 1.59 7.52
N SER A 259 -11.84 2.89 7.50
CA SER A 259 -10.61 3.44 6.93
C SER A 259 -10.13 4.64 7.76
N PRO A 260 -8.84 4.70 8.15
CA PRO A 260 -8.28 5.78 8.94
C PRO A 260 -8.05 7.06 8.15
N GLY A 261 -8.03 8.19 8.86
CA GLY A 261 -7.38 9.40 8.38
C GLY A 261 -5.86 9.19 8.31
N ARG A 262 -5.16 10.20 7.79
CA ARG A 262 -3.70 10.13 7.64
C ARG A 262 -3.05 11.47 7.93
N VAL A 263 -1.79 11.41 8.34
CA VAL A 263 -0.93 12.59 8.43
C VAL A 263 0.30 12.37 7.56
N ASN A 264 0.71 13.41 6.83
CA ASN A 264 1.97 13.37 6.08
C ASN A 264 3.11 13.83 7.01
N LEU A 265 4.10 12.97 7.27
CA LEU A 265 5.20 13.34 8.15
C LEU A 265 6.21 14.22 7.44
N ILE A 266 6.59 13.87 6.20
CA ILE A 266 7.58 14.58 5.39
C ILE A 266 7.21 14.31 3.92
N GLY A 267 7.42 15.29 3.03
CA GLY A 267 7.08 15.15 1.62
C GLY A 267 5.85 15.96 1.21
N GLU A 268 5.70 17.20 1.65
CA GLU A 268 4.56 18.02 1.22
C GLU A 268 4.76 18.55 -0.20
N HIS A 269 3.69 18.64 -0.98
CA HIS A 269 3.70 19.31 -2.30
C HIS A 269 4.71 18.76 -3.32
N ILE A 270 5.05 17.48 -3.20
CA ILE A 270 5.95 16.77 -4.14
C ILE A 270 5.29 15.57 -4.83
N ASP A 271 4.10 15.15 -4.37
CA ASP A 271 3.34 14.01 -4.88
C ASP A 271 2.88 14.20 -6.33
N TYR A 272 2.36 15.38 -6.68
CA TYR A 272 2.03 15.72 -8.08
C TYR A 272 3.25 15.97 -8.97
N SER A 273 4.45 16.01 -8.39
CA SER A 273 5.72 15.93 -9.13
C SER A 273 6.24 14.50 -9.23
N TYR A 274 5.47 13.50 -8.80
CA TYR A 274 5.80 12.07 -8.76
C TYR A 274 7.00 11.69 -7.90
N PHE A 275 7.34 12.51 -6.92
CA PHE A 275 8.30 12.18 -5.87
C PHE A 275 7.60 11.46 -4.71
N SER A 276 8.36 10.67 -3.97
CA SER A 276 7.81 9.81 -2.93
C SER A 276 7.43 10.62 -1.70
N VAL A 277 6.58 10.09 -0.84
CA VAL A 277 6.12 10.77 0.38
C VAL A 277 6.14 9.81 1.56
N LEU A 278 6.19 10.35 2.79
CA LEU A 278 6.29 9.56 4.02
C LEU A 278 5.10 9.81 4.98
N PRO A 279 3.86 9.43 4.63
CA PRO A 279 2.71 9.53 5.52
C PRO A 279 2.64 8.40 6.55
N LEU A 280 1.69 8.51 7.47
CA LEU A 280 1.19 7.40 8.30
C LEU A 280 -0.33 7.50 8.47
N ALA A 281 -0.98 6.37 8.72
CA ALA A 281 -2.38 6.33 9.15
C ALA A 281 -2.48 6.68 10.65
N ILE A 282 -3.54 7.39 11.04
CA ILE A 282 -3.80 7.79 12.43
C ILE A 282 -5.04 7.10 13.00
N ASP A 283 -5.20 7.11 14.32
CA ASP A 283 -6.27 6.39 15.04
C ASP A 283 -7.67 7.01 14.83
N VAL A 284 -7.75 8.29 14.41
CA VAL A 284 -9.01 8.89 13.96
C VAL A 284 -9.35 8.39 12.57
N ASP A 285 -10.63 8.08 12.34
CA ASP A 285 -11.05 7.31 11.18
C ASP A 285 -12.50 7.54 10.77
N PHE A 286 -12.88 6.86 9.69
CA PHE A 286 -14.26 6.77 9.23
C PHE A 286 -14.71 5.32 9.26
N VAL A 287 -15.85 5.09 9.91
CA VAL A 287 -16.47 3.77 10.04
C VAL A 287 -17.88 3.79 9.47
N ILE A 288 -18.24 2.74 8.75
CA ILE A 288 -19.60 2.53 8.23
C ILE A 288 -20.09 1.15 8.64
N ALA A 289 -21.18 1.11 9.40
CA ALA A 289 -21.93 -0.11 9.68
C ALA A 289 -22.86 -0.39 8.51
N VAL A 290 -22.78 -1.59 7.93
CA VAL A 290 -23.40 -1.90 6.64
C VAL A 290 -24.26 -3.15 6.76
N LYS A 291 -25.48 -3.08 6.21
CA LYS A 291 -26.29 -4.25 5.88
C LYS A 291 -26.59 -4.29 4.39
N SER A 292 -26.33 -5.45 3.78
CA SER A 292 -26.67 -5.72 2.39
C SER A 292 -28.18 -5.93 2.23
N ARG A 293 -28.74 -5.35 1.17
CA ARG A 293 -30.13 -5.56 0.74
C ARG A 293 -30.12 -6.11 -0.69
N ALA A 294 -29.93 -7.43 -0.81
CA ALA A 294 -29.97 -8.12 -2.11
C ALA A 294 -31.36 -8.06 -2.78
N ASP A 295 -32.40 -7.77 -2.01
CA ASP A 295 -33.80 -7.60 -2.42
C ASP A 295 -34.15 -6.18 -2.86
N SER A 296 -33.22 -5.22 -2.75
CA SER A 296 -33.45 -3.80 -3.02
C SER A 296 -32.31 -3.16 -3.80
N ARG A 297 -32.60 -2.03 -4.45
CA ARG A 297 -31.63 -1.11 -5.07
C ARG A 297 -31.45 0.18 -4.25
N GLU A 298 -32.19 0.33 -3.17
CA GLU A 298 -32.14 1.52 -2.32
C GLU A 298 -30.83 1.56 -1.52
N ILE A 299 -30.16 2.71 -1.56
CA ILE A 299 -29.14 3.11 -0.61
C ILE A 299 -29.79 4.03 0.42
N HIS A 300 -29.80 3.61 1.68
CA HIS A 300 -30.24 4.41 2.81
C HIS A 300 -29.03 4.72 3.70
N LEU A 301 -28.59 5.98 3.66
CA LEU A 301 -27.39 6.48 4.33
C LEU A 301 -27.78 7.47 5.45
N LYS A 302 -27.33 7.17 6.67
CA LYS A 302 -27.46 8.05 7.84
C LYS A 302 -26.11 8.23 8.50
N ASN A 303 -25.85 9.43 9.01
CA ASN A 303 -24.69 9.71 9.86
C ASN A 303 -25.11 9.77 11.34
N LEU A 304 -24.22 9.38 12.27
CA LEU A 304 -24.45 9.57 13.70
C LEU A 304 -24.46 11.05 14.09
N SER A 305 -23.64 11.87 13.43
CA SER A 305 -23.72 13.33 13.59
C SER A 305 -24.97 13.87 12.91
N ASN A 306 -25.69 14.73 13.63
CA ASN A 306 -26.88 15.41 13.11
C ASN A 306 -26.56 16.52 12.09
N GLU A 307 -25.30 16.92 11.98
CA GLU A 307 -24.84 17.90 10.98
C GLU A 307 -24.96 17.38 9.55
N PHE A 308 -24.91 16.05 9.38
CA PHE A 308 -25.03 15.40 8.08
C PHE A 308 -26.43 14.83 7.91
N ALA A 309 -27.23 15.51 7.09
CA ALA A 309 -28.60 15.10 6.78
C ALA A 309 -28.65 13.68 6.18
N GLU A 310 -29.69 12.94 6.56
CA GLU A 310 -30.00 11.61 6.03
C GLU A 310 -30.23 11.63 4.52
N LYS A 311 -29.80 10.58 3.82
CA LYS A 311 -29.90 10.46 2.36
C LYS A 311 -30.47 9.11 1.98
N LYS A 312 -31.36 9.13 0.99
CA LYS A 312 -31.89 7.95 0.32
C LYS A 312 -31.84 8.14 -1.17
N PHE A 313 -31.37 7.14 -1.90
CA PHE A 313 -31.36 7.15 -3.36
C PHE A 313 -31.36 5.72 -3.91
N GLU A 314 -31.86 5.56 -5.13
CA GLU A 314 -31.92 4.27 -5.82
C GLU A 314 -30.72 4.10 -6.75
N LEU A 315 -30.14 2.90 -6.76
CA LEU A 315 -29.13 2.51 -7.76
C LEU A 315 -29.78 2.29 -9.12
N PRO A 316 -29.16 2.64 -10.26
CA PRO A 316 -29.77 2.47 -11.58
C PRO A 316 -30.20 1.02 -11.87
N GLU A 317 -31.45 0.83 -12.28
CA GLU A 317 -32.02 -0.50 -12.54
C GLU A 317 -31.32 -1.26 -13.67
N ASP A 318 -30.86 -0.52 -14.67
CA ASP A 318 -30.13 -1.02 -15.83
C ASP A 318 -28.65 -1.33 -15.52
N GLY A 319 -28.21 -1.22 -14.26
CA GLY A 319 -26.83 -1.42 -13.86
C GLY A 319 -25.88 -0.35 -14.40
N SER A 320 -26.39 0.81 -14.84
CA SER A 320 -25.54 1.93 -15.21
C SER A 320 -24.86 2.57 -13.98
N LEU A 321 -23.81 3.35 -14.24
CA LEU A 321 -23.05 4.04 -13.20
C LEU A 321 -23.89 5.17 -12.57
N ILE A 322 -23.73 5.39 -11.27
CA ILE A 322 -24.37 6.51 -10.59
C ILE A 322 -23.79 7.85 -11.06
N SER A 323 -24.64 8.87 -11.21
CA SER A 323 -24.19 10.23 -11.50
C SER A 323 -23.81 10.98 -10.22
N ILE A 324 -22.76 11.79 -10.32
CA ILE A 324 -22.29 12.67 -9.24
C ILE A 324 -22.35 14.10 -9.76
N ASP A 325 -23.09 14.96 -9.08
CA ASP A 325 -23.09 16.39 -9.37
C ASP A 325 -21.98 17.07 -8.55
N SER A 326 -20.86 17.35 -9.21
CA SER A 326 -19.70 18.01 -8.60
C SER A 326 -19.93 19.50 -8.28
N LYS A 327 -21.05 20.10 -8.72
CA LYS A 327 -21.39 21.49 -8.40
C LYS A 327 -22.05 21.64 -7.04
N ILE A 328 -22.58 20.55 -6.48
CA ILE A 328 -23.26 20.54 -5.19
C ILE A 328 -22.31 19.96 -4.15
N SER A 329 -21.97 20.75 -3.13
CA SER A 329 -21.23 20.24 -1.97
C SER A 329 -22.18 19.47 -1.07
N ASP A 330 -22.13 18.14 -1.14
CA ASP A 330 -22.93 17.22 -0.33
C ASP A 330 -22.04 16.06 0.15
N TRP A 331 -22.10 15.74 1.44
CA TRP A 331 -21.28 14.69 2.04
C TRP A 331 -21.50 13.31 1.40
N SER A 332 -22.70 13.03 0.89
CA SER A 332 -23.02 11.78 0.21
C SER A 332 -22.34 11.64 -1.16
N ASN A 333 -21.79 12.72 -1.73
CA ASN A 333 -21.02 12.60 -2.96
C ASN A 333 -19.74 11.78 -2.75
N TYR A 334 -19.11 11.85 -1.56
CA TYR A 334 -17.96 10.99 -1.23
C TYR A 334 -18.37 9.52 -1.11
N PHE A 335 -19.57 9.24 -0.59
CA PHE A 335 -20.15 7.90 -0.63
C PHE A 335 -20.33 7.41 -2.07
N LYS A 336 -20.93 8.26 -2.93
CA LYS A 336 -21.11 7.93 -4.35
C LYS A 336 -19.78 7.71 -5.07
N CYS A 337 -18.72 8.44 -4.72
CA CYS A 337 -17.38 8.21 -5.27
C CYS A 337 -16.86 6.81 -4.94
N GLY A 338 -16.91 6.39 -3.67
CA GLY A 338 -16.51 5.05 -3.24
C GLY A 338 -17.33 3.96 -3.92
N LEU A 339 -18.65 4.17 -4.02
CA LEU A 339 -19.56 3.25 -4.72
C LEU A 339 -19.28 3.18 -6.23
N LEU A 340 -19.01 4.33 -6.87
CA LEU A 340 -18.72 4.43 -8.30
C LEU A 340 -17.45 3.67 -8.68
N VAL A 341 -16.35 3.88 -7.94
CA VAL A 341 -15.07 3.21 -8.23
C VAL A 341 -15.15 1.71 -7.95
N ALA A 342 -15.89 1.30 -6.92
CA ALA A 342 -16.19 -0.12 -6.69
C ALA A 342 -17.02 -0.69 -7.85
N HIS A 343 -18.05 0.02 -8.33
CA HIS A 343 -18.85 -0.44 -9.48
C HIS A 343 -18.01 -0.62 -10.75
N LEU A 344 -17.14 0.35 -11.06
CA LEU A 344 -16.23 0.27 -12.20
C LEU A 344 -15.33 -0.96 -12.11
N PHE A 345 -14.73 -1.21 -10.94
CA PHE A 345 -13.91 -2.40 -10.70
C PHE A 345 -14.68 -3.70 -10.90
N ILE A 346 -15.93 -3.75 -10.42
CA ILE A 346 -16.82 -4.91 -10.59
C ILE A 346 -17.10 -5.15 -12.07
N LEU A 347 -17.43 -4.10 -12.84
CA LEU A 347 -17.72 -4.25 -14.28
C LEU A 347 -16.48 -4.66 -15.09
N GLU A 348 -15.29 -4.24 -14.66
CA GLU A 348 -14.02 -4.63 -15.28
C GLU A 348 -13.72 -6.12 -15.08
N HIS A 349 -13.91 -6.64 -13.87
CA HIS A 349 -13.56 -8.02 -13.51
C HIS A 349 -14.70 -9.03 -13.71
N TYR A 350 -15.95 -8.55 -13.74
CA TYR A 350 -17.17 -9.35 -13.89
C TYR A 350 -18.06 -8.76 -15.01
N PRO A 351 -17.65 -8.84 -16.28
CA PRO A 351 -18.41 -8.26 -17.40
C PRO A 351 -19.84 -8.80 -17.52
N GLU A 352 -20.11 -10.01 -17.02
CA GLU A 352 -21.43 -10.63 -16.96
C GLU A 352 -22.41 -9.97 -15.97
N ARG A 353 -21.90 -9.05 -15.14
CA ARG A 353 -22.70 -8.18 -14.28
C ARG A 353 -23.15 -6.89 -14.98
N LYS A 354 -22.68 -6.63 -16.20
CA LYS A 354 -23.18 -5.51 -17.01
C LYS A 354 -24.69 -5.66 -17.23
N GLY A 355 -25.43 -4.57 -17.02
CA GLY A 355 -26.89 -4.60 -17.11
C GLY A 355 -27.59 -5.03 -15.82
N LYS A 356 -26.85 -5.31 -14.73
CA LYS A 356 -27.40 -5.67 -13.42
C LYS A 356 -27.04 -4.61 -12.38
N PRO A 357 -27.98 -4.18 -11.54
CA PRO A 357 -27.72 -3.22 -10.48
C PRO A 357 -26.81 -3.82 -9.40
N LEU A 358 -26.05 -2.96 -8.71
CA LEU A 358 -25.44 -3.34 -7.43
C LEU A 358 -26.54 -3.59 -6.38
N LYS A 359 -26.21 -4.33 -5.32
CA LYS A 359 -27.13 -4.53 -4.18
C LYS A 359 -27.35 -3.22 -3.42
N GLY A 360 -28.58 -3.00 -2.96
CA GLY A 360 -28.92 -1.90 -2.05
C GLY A 360 -28.23 -2.05 -0.69
N LEU A 361 -28.13 -0.95 0.05
CA LEU A 361 -27.39 -0.87 1.30
C LEU A 361 -28.15 -0.05 2.35
N GLN A 362 -28.14 -0.53 3.58
CA GLN A 362 -28.47 0.26 4.77
C GLN A 362 -27.18 0.59 5.51
N VAL A 363 -26.92 1.88 5.72
CA VAL A 363 -25.63 2.37 6.21
C VAL A 363 -25.81 3.38 7.35
N ILE A 364 -25.20 3.10 8.50
CA ILE A 364 -24.91 4.12 9.51
C ILE A 364 -23.41 4.45 9.44
N ALA A 365 -23.11 5.72 9.22
CA ALA A 365 -21.76 6.26 9.11
C ALA A 365 -21.38 7.07 10.36
N ASP A 366 -20.10 7.05 10.72
CA ASP A 366 -19.52 7.89 11.75
C ASP A 366 -18.05 8.19 11.44
N GLY A 367 -17.62 9.43 11.67
CA GLY A 367 -16.27 9.89 11.37
C GLY A 367 -15.70 10.73 12.50
N THR A 368 -14.48 10.40 12.93
CA THR A 368 -13.73 11.15 13.96
C THR A 368 -12.56 11.93 13.39
N VAL A 369 -12.29 11.80 12.08
CA VAL A 369 -11.26 12.59 11.41
C VAL A 369 -11.68 14.07 11.35
N PRO A 370 -10.90 15.00 11.92
CA PRO A 370 -11.24 16.43 11.91
C PRO A 370 -11.51 16.95 10.49
N ILE A 371 -12.67 17.57 10.31
CA ILE A 371 -13.10 18.13 9.02
C ILE A 371 -12.22 19.33 8.68
N GLY A 372 -11.80 19.44 7.41
CA GLY A 372 -11.01 20.58 6.93
C GLY A 372 -9.57 20.66 7.47
N GLY A 373 -9.17 19.75 8.37
CA GLY A 373 -7.81 19.70 8.93
C GLY A 373 -6.74 19.16 7.98
N GLY A 374 -7.10 18.81 6.75
CA GLY A 374 -6.17 18.20 5.81
C GLY A 374 -5.73 16.78 6.20
N LEU A 375 -6.48 16.10 7.06
CA LEU A 375 -6.23 14.72 7.55
C LEU A 375 -6.96 13.62 6.75
N SER A 376 -7.44 13.97 5.56
CA SER A 376 -8.05 13.06 4.57
C SER A 376 -9.34 12.36 5.00
N SER A 377 -10.24 13.09 5.66
CA SER A 377 -11.57 12.57 6.00
C SER A 377 -12.37 12.11 4.77
N SER A 378 -12.25 12.81 3.64
CA SER A 378 -12.90 12.44 2.37
C SER A 378 -12.37 11.12 1.81
N ALA A 379 -11.05 10.94 1.81
CA ALA A 379 -10.40 9.74 1.30
C ALA A 379 -10.73 8.54 2.18
N ALA A 380 -10.65 8.71 3.51
CA ALA A 380 -11.04 7.69 4.47
C ALA A 380 -12.48 7.22 4.23
N PHE A 381 -13.42 8.16 4.07
CA PHE A 381 -14.81 7.81 3.80
C PHE A 381 -14.97 7.06 2.46
N ALA A 382 -14.38 7.58 1.38
CA ALA A 382 -14.46 6.94 0.06
C ALA A 382 -13.84 5.53 0.05
N CYS A 383 -12.68 5.33 0.69
CA CYS A 383 -12.03 4.03 0.83
C CYS A 383 -12.87 3.05 1.63
N SER A 384 -13.47 3.50 2.73
CA SER A 384 -14.36 2.68 3.57
C SER A 384 -15.60 2.22 2.79
N VAL A 385 -16.19 3.12 1.99
CA VAL A 385 -17.35 2.80 1.14
C VAL A 385 -16.98 1.87 -0.01
N ALA A 386 -15.87 2.11 -0.71
CA ALA A 386 -15.40 1.23 -1.78
C ALA A 386 -15.18 -0.19 -1.26
N LEU A 387 -14.50 -0.32 -0.12
CA LEU A 387 -14.28 -1.61 0.55
C LEU A 387 -15.60 -2.31 0.90
N ALA A 388 -16.56 -1.60 1.50
CA ALA A 388 -17.86 -2.16 1.82
C ALA A 388 -18.64 -2.59 0.57
N CYS A 389 -18.61 -1.79 -0.50
CA CYS A 389 -19.29 -2.10 -1.76
C CYS A 389 -18.73 -3.36 -2.42
N LEU A 390 -17.41 -3.50 -2.45
CA LEU A 390 -16.76 -4.72 -2.95
C LEU A 390 -17.15 -5.93 -2.09
N LYS A 391 -17.15 -5.80 -0.76
CA LYS A 391 -17.51 -6.89 0.15
C LYS A 391 -18.97 -7.33 0.00
N VAL A 392 -19.91 -6.39 -0.09
CA VAL A 392 -21.36 -6.70 -0.22
C VAL A 392 -21.69 -7.37 -1.56
N ASN A 393 -20.97 -7.01 -2.62
CA ASN A 393 -21.20 -7.53 -3.95
C ASN A 393 -20.41 -8.82 -4.24
N ASP A 394 -19.99 -9.56 -3.21
CA ASP A 394 -19.40 -10.90 -3.29
C ASP A 394 -18.21 -10.99 -4.26
N ILE A 395 -17.31 -10.00 -4.18
CA ILE A 395 -16.06 -10.04 -4.95
C ILE A 395 -15.13 -11.12 -4.38
N GLU A 396 -14.48 -11.86 -5.27
CA GLU A 396 -13.51 -12.90 -4.91
C GLU A 396 -12.45 -12.33 -3.95
N GLU A 397 -12.13 -13.04 -2.87
CA GLU A 397 -11.19 -12.55 -1.85
C GLU A 397 -9.81 -12.23 -2.43
N SER A 398 -9.38 -12.97 -3.46
CA SER A 398 -8.15 -12.71 -4.24
C SER A 398 -8.12 -11.34 -4.93
N LEU A 399 -9.28 -10.74 -5.17
CA LEU A 399 -9.40 -9.40 -5.76
C LEU A 399 -9.56 -8.31 -4.69
N LEU A 400 -9.92 -8.67 -3.46
CA LEU A 400 -10.11 -7.75 -2.34
C LEU A 400 -8.77 -7.43 -1.64
N THR A 401 -7.84 -6.88 -2.40
CA THR A 401 -6.49 -6.55 -1.94
C THR A 401 -6.31 -5.06 -1.67
N ARG A 402 -5.35 -4.70 -0.81
CA ARG A 402 -4.91 -3.31 -0.58
C ARG A 402 -4.49 -2.63 -1.89
N GLU A 403 -3.84 -3.38 -2.77
CA GLU A 403 -3.39 -2.88 -4.08
C GLU A 403 -4.58 -2.50 -4.97
N ASN A 404 -5.55 -3.40 -5.14
CA ASN A 404 -6.73 -3.12 -5.95
C ASN A 404 -7.58 -2.01 -5.34
N LEU A 405 -7.80 -2.05 -4.01
CA LEU A 405 -8.53 -0.99 -3.31
C LEU A 405 -7.84 0.37 -3.48
N SER A 406 -6.51 0.43 -3.37
CA SER A 406 -5.76 1.68 -3.55
C SER A 406 -5.84 2.17 -4.99
N LYS A 407 -5.66 1.30 -5.98
CA LYS A 407 -5.76 1.67 -7.41
C LYS A 407 -7.09 2.34 -7.73
N ILE A 408 -8.20 1.77 -7.26
CA ILE A 408 -9.53 2.31 -7.56
C ILE A 408 -9.86 3.55 -6.73
N CYS A 409 -9.37 3.65 -5.49
CA CYS A 409 -9.67 4.79 -4.63
C CYS A 409 -8.90 6.06 -5.01
N VAL A 410 -7.68 5.94 -5.56
CA VAL A 410 -6.85 7.09 -5.98
C VAL A 410 -7.54 7.99 -7.00
N VAL A 411 -8.47 7.44 -7.81
CA VAL A 411 -9.23 8.23 -8.80
C VAL A 411 -10.58 8.72 -8.28
N SER A 412 -11.01 8.28 -7.09
CA SER A 412 -12.38 8.50 -6.59
C SER A 412 -12.72 9.98 -6.38
N GLU A 413 -11.79 10.77 -5.82
CA GLU A 413 -12.05 12.18 -5.50
C GLU A 413 -12.05 13.09 -6.75
N LYS A 414 -11.50 12.62 -7.87
CA LYS A 414 -11.56 13.36 -9.15
C LYS A 414 -13.00 13.53 -9.63
N TYR A 415 -13.90 12.59 -9.29
CA TYR A 415 -15.31 12.65 -9.65
C TYR A 415 -16.11 13.73 -8.91
N VAL A 416 -15.58 14.25 -7.78
CA VAL A 416 -16.14 15.43 -7.07
C VAL A 416 -15.35 16.71 -7.38
N GLY A 417 -14.47 16.68 -8.37
CA GLY A 417 -13.72 17.84 -8.83
C GLY A 417 -12.46 18.17 -8.03
N VAL A 418 -11.96 17.24 -7.20
CA VAL A 418 -10.71 17.41 -6.46
C VAL A 418 -9.58 16.64 -7.15
N ASN A 419 -8.58 17.37 -7.65
CA ASN A 419 -7.39 16.77 -8.28
C ASN A 419 -6.33 16.42 -7.22
N THR A 420 -6.63 15.46 -6.34
CA THR A 420 -5.64 14.95 -5.37
C THR A 420 -4.64 14.00 -6.03
N GLY A 421 -3.45 13.89 -5.42
CA GLY A 421 -2.56 12.75 -5.65
C GLY A 421 -3.12 11.46 -5.05
N GLY A 422 -2.31 10.40 -5.04
CA GLY A 422 -2.70 9.10 -4.48
C GLY A 422 -2.28 8.86 -3.03
N MET A 423 -1.60 9.82 -2.39
CA MET A 423 -1.04 9.66 -1.04
C MET A 423 -2.12 9.32 -0.01
N ASP A 424 -3.22 10.06 -0.01
CA ASP A 424 -4.24 10.01 1.04
C ASP A 424 -4.91 8.64 1.12
N GLN A 425 -5.35 8.14 -0.03
CA GLN A 425 -6.00 6.85 -0.16
C GLN A 425 -5.02 5.72 0.13
N THR A 426 -3.80 5.79 -0.41
CA THR A 426 -2.78 4.77 -0.16
C THR A 426 -2.42 4.72 1.32
N ALA A 427 -2.23 5.84 1.99
CA ALA A 427 -1.93 5.87 3.42
C ALA A 427 -3.10 5.33 4.27
N SER A 428 -4.34 5.66 3.90
CA SER A 428 -5.54 5.13 4.57
C SER A 428 -5.62 3.61 4.46
N ILE A 429 -5.30 3.05 3.30
CA ILE A 429 -5.42 1.61 3.02
C ILE A 429 -4.24 0.81 3.57
N TYR A 430 -3.01 1.31 3.39
CA TYR A 430 -1.78 0.58 3.74
C TYR A 430 -1.28 0.83 5.16
N GLY A 431 -1.99 1.62 5.97
CA GLY A 431 -1.65 1.87 7.37
C GLY A 431 -1.26 0.61 8.14
N GLU A 432 -0.15 0.69 8.87
CA GLU A 432 0.32 -0.38 9.74
C GLU A 432 0.69 0.19 11.11
N ARG A 433 0.35 -0.57 12.16
CA ARG A 433 0.61 -0.14 13.54
C ARG A 433 2.09 0.09 13.75
N ASP A 434 2.45 1.23 14.33
CA ASP A 434 3.84 1.62 14.60
C ASP A 434 4.73 1.79 13.35
N HIS A 435 4.16 1.93 12.15
CA HIS A 435 4.90 2.15 10.90
C HIS A 435 4.57 3.49 10.24
N ALA A 436 5.59 4.12 9.65
CA ALA A 436 5.42 5.09 8.58
C ALA A 436 5.30 4.36 7.24
N LEU A 437 4.79 5.04 6.21
CA LEU A 437 4.55 4.46 4.89
C LEU A 437 5.37 5.24 3.87
N TYR A 438 6.30 4.55 3.20
CA TYR A 438 6.99 5.11 2.05
C TYR A 438 6.14 4.86 0.80
N VAL A 439 5.48 5.92 0.33
CA VAL A 439 4.57 5.87 -0.83
C VAL A 439 5.29 6.42 -2.05
N GLN A 440 5.42 5.59 -3.07
CA GLN A 440 6.08 5.91 -4.33
C GLN A 440 5.05 5.93 -5.45
N PHE A 441 5.17 6.87 -6.39
CA PHE A 441 4.24 6.98 -7.52
C PHE A 441 4.83 6.50 -8.85
N LYS A 442 6.17 6.45 -8.94
CA LYS A 442 6.92 5.99 -10.11
C LYS A 442 7.90 4.86 -9.72
N PRO A 443 8.14 3.89 -10.62
CA PRO A 443 7.52 3.72 -11.95
C PRO A 443 6.06 3.26 -11.91
N LYS A 444 5.60 2.78 -10.75
CA LYS A 444 4.22 2.42 -10.44
C LYS A 444 3.90 2.90 -9.02
N LEU A 445 2.61 2.98 -8.69
CA LEU A 445 2.20 3.18 -7.30
C LEU A 445 2.65 1.98 -6.46
N SER A 446 3.45 2.23 -5.43
CA SER A 446 3.85 1.23 -4.42
C SER A 446 3.88 1.87 -3.05
N CYS A 447 3.69 1.04 -2.03
CA CYS A 447 3.73 1.47 -0.63
C CYS A 447 4.48 0.43 0.18
N THR A 448 5.49 0.89 0.93
CA THR A 448 6.31 0.04 1.81
C THR A 448 6.23 0.59 3.23
N ALA A 449 5.90 -0.26 4.20
CA ALA A 449 5.82 0.14 5.60
C ALA A 449 7.21 0.08 6.27
N PHE A 450 7.55 1.13 7.04
CA PHE A 450 8.80 1.23 7.79
C PHE A 450 8.48 1.42 9.28
N LYS A 451 8.84 0.42 10.08
CA LYS A 451 8.61 0.45 11.54
C LYS A 451 9.45 1.55 12.18
N PHE A 452 8.83 2.36 13.04
CA PHE A 452 9.58 3.25 13.92
C PHE A 452 10.48 2.47 14.90
N PRO A 453 11.61 3.04 15.33
CA PRO A 453 12.43 2.43 16.37
C PRO A 453 11.70 2.42 17.72
N ASP A 454 11.98 1.41 18.54
CA ASP A 454 11.44 1.31 19.90
C ASP A 454 12.19 2.31 20.81
N THR A 455 11.61 3.50 20.99
CA THR A 455 12.22 4.57 21.79
C THR A 455 11.77 4.57 23.25
N LYS A 456 12.56 5.21 24.10
CA LYS A 456 12.25 5.47 25.51
C LYS A 456 12.48 6.95 25.81
N PRO A 457 11.42 7.74 26.08
CA PRO A 457 9.99 7.38 26.09
C PRO A 457 9.45 7.03 24.68
N PRO A 458 8.37 6.23 24.57
CA PRO A 458 7.75 5.88 23.28
C PRO A 458 7.39 7.09 22.43
N ILE A 459 7.44 6.93 21.10
CA ILE A 459 6.99 7.94 20.13
C ILE A 459 5.48 8.18 20.26
N SER A 460 5.09 9.44 20.10
CA SER A 460 3.71 9.86 19.90
C SER A 460 3.66 11.00 18.89
N PHE A 461 2.58 11.03 18.10
CA PHE A 461 2.30 12.15 17.21
C PHE A 461 1.11 12.91 17.75
N LEU A 462 1.29 14.22 17.93
CA LEU A 462 0.19 15.14 18.20
C LEU A 462 -0.10 15.92 16.93
N ILE A 463 -1.36 15.97 16.55
CA ILE A 463 -1.87 16.71 15.42
C ILE A 463 -2.72 17.85 15.97
N ALA A 464 -2.40 19.09 15.61
CA ALA A 464 -3.11 20.26 16.07
C ALA A 464 -3.73 21.01 14.88
N ASN A 465 -5.06 21.15 14.88
CA ASN A 465 -5.78 21.92 13.89
C ASN A 465 -5.65 23.41 14.22
N THR A 466 -5.21 24.21 13.25
CA THR A 466 -5.12 25.67 13.40
C THR A 466 -6.48 26.35 13.53
N LEU A 467 -7.56 25.64 13.16
CA LEU A 467 -8.93 26.15 12.97
C LEU A 467 -9.06 27.19 11.85
N VAL A 468 -8.00 27.35 11.04
CA VAL A 468 -8.05 28.09 9.78
C VAL A 468 -8.40 27.10 8.68
N VAL A 469 -9.56 27.30 8.07
CA VAL A 469 -10.02 26.44 6.98
C VAL A 469 -9.13 26.64 5.76
N SER A 470 -8.43 25.58 5.36
CA SER A 470 -7.73 25.53 4.07
C SER A 470 -8.78 25.38 2.96
N ASN A 471 -9.36 26.50 2.51
CA ASN A 471 -10.37 26.52 1.44
C ASN A 471 -9.70 26.25 0.08
N LYS A 472 -9.38 24.96 -0.16
CA LYS A 472 -8.64 24.49 -1.34
C LYS A 472 -9.33 24.86 -2.66
N HIS A 473 -10.66 24.92 -2.71
CA HIS A 473 -11.39 25.24 -3.94
C HIS A 473 -11.39 26.74 -4.27
N GLU A 474 -11.69 27.59 -3.29
CA GLU A 474 -11.80 29.05 -3.53
C GLU A 474 -10.45 29.71 -3.71
N THR A 475 -9.44 29.27 -2.94
CA THR A 475 -8.09 29.84 -2.99
C THR A 475 -7.17 29.12 -3.98
N ALA A 476 -7.60 27.99 -4.56
CA ALA A 476 -6.84 27.20 -5.52
C ALA A 476 -6.15 28.04 -6.61
N PRO A 477 -6.84 29.00 -7.28
CA PRO A 477 -6.23 29.86 -8.29
C PRO A 477 -4.95 30.59 -7.87
N ARG A 478 -4.83 30.95 -6.58
CA ARG A 478 -3.70 31.71 -6.02
C ARG A 478 -2.75 30.85 -5.20
N ASN A 479 -3.22 29.70 -4.74
CA ASN A 479 -2.51 28.79 -3.84
C ASN A 479 -2.18 27.49 -4.59
N TYR A 480 -2.96 26.42 -4.34
CA TYR A 480 -2.66 25.07 -4.79
C TYR A 480 -2.43 24.94 -6.32
N ASN A 481 -3.35 25.44 -7.15
CA ASN A 481 -3.21 25.32 -8.61
C ASN A 481 -2.06 26.18 -9.15
N LEU A 482 -1.80 27.34 -8.53
CA LEU A 482 -0.64 28.16 -8.88
C LEU A 482 0.65 27.39 -8.62
N ARG A 483 0.77 26.69 -7.49
CA ARG A 483 1.94 25.87 -7.17
C ARG A 483 2.18 24.76 -8.19
N VAL A 484 1.12 24.09 -8.65
CA VAL A 484 1.20 23.08 -9.71
C VAL A 484 1.72 23.70 -11.01
N VAL A 485 1.22 24.87 -11.41
CA VAL A 485 1.72 25.60 -12.58
C VAL A 485 3.21 25.94 -12.39
N GLU A 486 3.59 26.54 -11.26
CA GLU A 486 4.97 26.94 -10.97
C GLU A 486 5.96 25.77 -11.05
N VAL A 487 5.64 24.59 -10.50
CA VAL A 487 6.55 23.42 -10.58
C VAL A 487 6.63 22.84 -11.99
N CYS A 488 5.52 22.80 -12.73
CA CYS A 488 5.50 22.29 -14.10
C CYS A 488 6.30 23.21 -15.02
N SER A 489 6.11 24.52 -14.87
CA SER A 489 6.85 25.54 -15.61
C SER A 489 8.33 25.52 -15.25
N ALA A 490 8.69 25.30 -13.99
CA ALA A 490 10.08 25.14 -13.58
C ALA A 490 10.74 23.90 -14.22
N ALA A 491 10.00 22.77 -14.31
CA ALA A 491 10.50 21.56 -14.96
C ALA A 491 10.79 21.78 -16.45
N GLU A 492 9.89 22.46 -17.18
CA GLU A 492 10.10 22.76 -18.60
C GLU A 492 11.17 23.81 -18.84
N PHE A 493 11.28 24.81 -17.95
CA PHE A 493 12.36 25.79 -17.98
C PHE A 493 13.71 25.07 -17.86
N LEU A 494 13.87 24.24 -16.83
CA LEU A 494 15.07 23.42 -16.64
C LEU A 494 15.33 22.52 -17.86
N ALA A 495 14.30 21.86 -18.39
CA ALA A 495 14.44 21.00 -19.56
C ALA A 495 14.94 21.76 -20.79
N ARG A 496 14.47 22.98 -20.99
CA ARG A 496 14.94 23.87 -22.07
C ARG A 496 16.38 24.30 -21.84
N SER A 497 16.73 24.74 -20.63
CA SER A 497 18.08 25.20 -20.27
C SER A 497 19.15 24.11 -20.48
N TYR A 498 18.79 22.84 -20.29
CA TYR A 498 19.69 21.69 -20.51
C TYR A 498 19.41 20.93 -21.82
N GLY A 499 18.54 21.46 -22.68
CA GLY A 499 18.22 20.89 -24.00
C GLY A 499 17.75 19.43 -23.93
N VAL A 500 16.92 19.08 -22.95
CA VAL A 500 16.27 17.77 -22.80
C VAL A 500 14.75 17.85 -23.04
N ASN A 501 14.28 18.96 -23.61
CA ASN A 501 12.85 19.23 -23.83
C ASN A 501 12.18 18.26 -24.82
N ASP A 502 12.96 17.63 -25.72
CA ASP A 502 12.53 16.65 -26.71
C ASP A 502 12.27 15.26 -26.10
N ILE A 503 12.95 14.92 -25.01
CA ILE A 503 12.80 13.66 -24.28
C ILE A 503 12.06 13.82 -22.94
N LEU A 504 11.63 15.04 -22.59
CA LEU A 504 10.90 15.32 -21.37
C LEU A 504 9.48 14.73 -21.44
N LYS A 505 9.23 13.71 -20.60
CA LYS A 505 7.90 13.11 -20.49
C LYS A 505 6.86 14.12 -19.96
N GLN A 506 5.75 14.23 -20.67
CA GLN A 506 4.62 15.12 -20.36
C GLN A 506 3.59 14.40 -19.48
N ASP A 507 3.94 14.13 -18.22
CA ASP A 507 3.14 13.29 -17.32
C ASP A 507 2.41 14.05 -16.21
N SER A 508 2.52 15.37 -16.11
CA SER A 508 1.83 16.14 -15.07
C SER A 508 0.30 16.12 -15.22
N GLY A 509 -0.43 16.53 -14.18
CA GLY A 509 -1.87 16.75 -14.24
C GLY A 509 -2.31 17.83 -15.25
N LEU A 510 -1.38 18.69 -15.70
CA LEU A 510 -1.62 19.69 -16.75
C LEU A 510 -1.32 19.14 -18.16
N SER A 511 -0.82 17.92 -18.27
CA SER A 511 -0.26 17.34 -19.51
C SER A 511 1.05 18.02 -19.93
N THR A 512 1.89 18.35 -18.95
CA THR A 512 3.20 19.01 -19.10
C THR A 512 4.31 18.20 -18.41
N GLY A 513 5.56 18.66 -18.48
CA GLY A 513 6.67 18.04 -17.73
C GLY A 513 6.55 18.16 -16.21
N THR A 514 7.17 17.23 -15.47
CA THR A 514 7.31 17.25 -14.00
C THR A 514 8.78 17.36 -13.60
N LEU A 515 9.06 17.79 -12.37
CA LEU A 515 10.44 17.87 -11.88
C LEU A 515 11.10 16.46 -11.81
N SER A 516 10.32 15.43 -11.49
CA SER A 516 10.77 14.03 -11.64
C SER A 516 11.13 13.69 -13.08
N SER A 517 10.29 14.04 -14.07
CA SER A 517 10.60 13.74 -15.46
C SER A 517 11.77 14.54 -16.01
N PHE A 518 12.01 15.75 -15.52
CA PHE A 518 13.25 16.49 -15.81
C PHE A 518 14.49 15.78 -15.26
N MET A 519 14.44 15.31 -14.00
CA MET A 519 15.55 14.56 -13.41
C MET A 519 15.89 13.32 -14.23
N ASP A 520 14.89 12.55 -14.65
CA ASP A 520 15.07 11.38 -15.52
C ASP A 520 15.66 11.76 -16.88
N ALA A 521 15.12 12.80 -17.52
CA ALA A 521 15.58 13.27 -18.83
C ALA A 521 17.03 13.79 -18.79
N TYR A 522 17.40 14.51 -17.72
CA TYR A 522 18.77 14.97 -17.51
C TYR A 522 19.74 13.79 -17.38
N TYR A 523 19.40 12.81 -16.54
CA TYR A 523 20.23 11.62 -16.34
C TYR A 523 20.30 10.71 -17.57
N ALA A 524 19.23 10.63 -18.35
CA ALA A 524 19.24 9.93 -19.63
C ALA A 524 20.25 10.58 -20.60
N LYS A 525 20.20 11.91 -20.77
CA LYS A 525 21.08 12.62 -21.71
C LYS A 525 22.54 12.70 -21.27
N TYR A 526 22.78 13.06 -20.01
CA TYR A 526 24.13 13.40 -19.53
C TYR A 526 24.85 12.23 -18.84
N HIS A 527 24.12 11.20 -18.42
CA HIS A 527 24.67 10.06 -17.69
C HIS A 527 24.29 8.70 -18.30
N ASN A 528 23.60 8.68 -19.45
CA ASN A 528 23.10 7.47 -20.12
C ASN A 528 22.41 6.50 -19.14
N SER A 529 21.68 7.06 -18.19
CA SER A 529 21.09 6.33 -17.08
C SER A 529 19.59 6.11 -17.31
N PRO A 530 19.03 4.96 -16.89
CA PRO A 530 17.58 4.76 -16.94
C PRO A 530 16.86 5.71 -15.97
N PRO A 531 15.52 5.87 -16.13
CA PRO A 531 14.69 6.55 -15.14
C PRO A 531 14.95 6.02 -13.73
N TRP A 532 14.88 6.91 -12.74
CA TRP A 532 15.10 6.52 -11.36
C TRP A 532 14.04 5.50 -10.92
N ASN A 533 14.50 4.38 -10.35
CA ASN A 533 13.67 3.25 -9.95
C ASN A 533 13.19 3.33 -8.49
N GLY A 534 13.52 4.42 -7.78
CA GLY A 534 13.20 4.58 -6.36
C GLY A 534 14.31 4.16 -5.39
N ASP A 535 15.48 3.73 -5.87
CA ASP A 535 16.64 3.44 -5.02
C ASP A 535 17.08 4.69 -4.24
N ALA A 536 17.10 4.62 -2.91
CA ALA A 536 17.33 5.79 -2.06
C ALA A 536 18.75 6.37 -2.21
N SER A 537 19.78 5.54 -2.37
CA SER A 537 21.18 5.99 -2.46
C SER A 537 21.44 6.75 -3.77
N GLU A 538 20.97 6.19 -4.88
CA GLU A 538 21.00 6.84 -6.18
C GLU A 538 20.11 8.09 -6.18
N GLY A 539 18.91 8.00 -5.59
CA GLY A 539 17.99 9.13 -5.42
C GLY A 539 18.67 10.35 -4.79
N LYS A 540 19.37 10.16 -3.66
CA LYS A 540 20.12 11.25 -3.01
C LYS A 540 21.16 11.90 -3.93
N LYS A 541 21.90 11.11 -4.72
CA LYS A 541 22.88 11.65 -5.68
C LYS A 541 22.20 12.49 -6.75
N ARG A 542 21.11 11.97 -7.33
CA ARG A 542 20.34 12.67 -8.37
C ARG A 542 19.72 13.96 -7.84
N LEU A 543 19.11 13.93 -6.66
CA LEU A 543 18.46 15.09 -6.05
C LEU A 543 19.45 16.19 -5.69
N ASN A 544 20.61 15.85 -5.11
CA ASN A 544 21.67 16.82 -4.88
C ASN A 544 22.14 17.45 -6.20
N LYS A 545 22.26 16.64 -7.26
CA LYS A 545 22.56 17.17 -8.58
C LYS A 545 21.49 18.14 -9.07
N MET A 546 20.20 17.79 -8.93
CA MET A 546 19.10 18.65 -9.32
C MET A 546 19.10 19.99 -8.57
N LEU A 547 19.40 19.97 -7.27
CA LEU A 547 19.55 21.20 -6.48
C LEU A 547 20.67 22.10 -7.01
N GLU A 548 21.84 21.53 -7.38
CA GLU A 548 22.90 22.31 -8.04
C GLU A 548 22.43 22.96 -9.36
N LEU A 549 21.65 22.23 -10.16
CA LEU A 549 21.13 22.75 -11.44
C LEU A 549 20.13 23.87 -11.21
N VAL A 550 19.24 23.72 -10.22
CA VAL A 550 18.29 24.77 -9.82
C VAL A 550 19.03 26.05 -9.40
N GLU A 551 20.08 25.93 -8.58
CA GLU A 551 20.86 27.08 -8.13
C GLU A 551 21.60 27.80 -9.27
N LYS A 552 21.96 27.08 -10.33
CA LYS A 552 22.67 27.62 -11.51
C LYS A 552 21.74 28.19 -12.58
N THR A 553 20.53 27.65 -12.69
CA THR A 553 19.62 27.96 -13.81
C THR A 553 18.77 29.20 -13.55
N PHE A 554 18.24 29.33 -12.34
CA PHE A 554 17.32 30.42 -12.04
C PHE A 554 18.05 31.62 -11.44
N GLU A 555 18.04 32.73 -12.17
CA GLU A 555 18.64 34.00 -11.77
C GLU A 555 17.73 34.81 -10.83
N LEU A 556 16.41 34.82 -11.09
CA LEU A 556 15.41 35.58 -10.33
C LEU A 556 14.91 34.76 -9.12
N LYS A 557 15.79 34.57 -8.15
CA LYS A 557 15.57 33.64 -7.02
C LYS A 557 14.47 34.10 -6.08
N ASP A 558 14.44 35.39 -5.74
CA ASP A 558 13.44 35.98 -4.83
C ASP A 558 12.36 36.76 -5.57
N GLU A 559 12.74 37.40 -6.66
CA GLU A 559 11.88 38.29 -7.42
C GLU A 559 10.80 37.53 -8.18
N GLY A 560 11.08 36.31 -8.63
CA GLY A 560 10.20 35.53 -9.51
C GLY A 560 10.12 36.07 -10.95
N TYR A 561 9.46 35.30 -11.82
CA TYR A 561 9.39 35.54 -13.26
C TYR A 561 8.02 36.10 -13.66
N THR A 562 7.97 37.12 -14.52
CA THR A 562 6.72 37.51 -15.19
C THR A 562 6.30 36.43 -16.20
N LEU A 563 5.07 36.52 -16.70
CA LEU A 563 4.57 35.61 -17.72
C LEU A 563 5.45 35.62 -18.99
N GLU A 564 5.90 36.79 -19.43
CA GLU A 564 6.76 36.97 -20.61
C GLU A 564 8.12 36.32 -20.38
N GLN A 565 8.71 36.51 -19.20
CA GLN A 565 10.01 35.93 -18.85
C GLN A 565 9.92 34.40 -18.75
N ALA A 566 8.85 33.87 -18.13
CA ALA A 566 8.62 32.43 -18.03
C ALA A 566 8.37 31.80 -19.41
N ALA A 567 7.54 32.42 -20.26
CA ALA A 567 7.28 31.97 -21.62
C ALA A 567 8.58 31.97 -22.46
N SER A 568 9.35 33.06 -22.41
CA SER A 568 10.63 33.17 -23.09
C SER A 568 11.64 32.11 -22.64
N GLY A 569 11.74 31.86 -21.32
CA GLY A 569 12.65 30.87 -20.75
C GLY A 569 12.35 29.42 -21.16
N ILE A 570 11.07 29.11 -21.44
CA ILE A 570 10.65 27.80 -21.98
C ILE A 570 10.73 27.76 -23.51
N GLY A 571 10.80 28.92 -24.17
CA GLY A 571 10.83 29.05 -25.63
C GLY A 571 9.44 29.07 -26.28
N LEU A 572 8.45 29.61 -25.58
CA LEU A 572 7.07 29.78 -26.06
C LEU A 572 6.71 31.27 -26.21
N SER A 573 5.69 31.56 -27.02
CA SER A 573 4.98 32.84 -26.94
C SER A 573 4.16 32.90 -25.65
N VAL A 574 3.74 34.11 -25.25
CA VAL A 574 2.84 34.31 -24.11
C VAL A 574 1.52 33.55 -24.32
N GLU A 575 0.98 33.56 -25.53
CA GLU A 575 -0.24 32.83 -25.90
C GLU A 575 -0.04 31.31 -25.80
N GLY A 576 1.08 30.80 -26.32
CA GLY A 576 1.40 29.38 -26.25
C GLY A 576 1.62 28.90 -24.80
N TYR A 577 2.21 29.74 -23.96
CA TYR A 577 2.30 29.47 -22.53
C TYR A 577 0.91 29.41 -21.87
N LYS A 578 0.04 30.38 -22.15
CA LYS A 578 -1.34 30.41 -21.62
C LYS A 578 -2.12 29.16 -22.02
N GLU A 579 -2.04 28.76 -23.28
CA GLU A 579 -2.70 27.55 -23.79
C GLU A 579 -2.18 26.29 -23.08
N LYS A 580 -0.86 26.20 -22.91
CA LYS A 580 -0.22 25.02 -22.33
C LYS A 580 -0.44 24.88 -20.81
N PHE A 581 -0.30 25.97 -20.06
CA PHE A 581 -0.28 25.92 -18.59
C PHE A 581 -1.54 26.47 -17.92
N LEU A 582 -2.29 27.38 -18.57
CA LEU A 582 -3.34 28.18 -17.90
C LEU A 582 -4.77 27.89 -18.41
N SER A 583 -4.94 27.13 -19.49
CA SER A 583 -6.24 26.90 -20.15
C SER A 583 -7.22 26.01 -19.38
N LYS A 584 -6.72 25.15 -18.47
CA LYS A 584 -7.53 24.20 -17.71
C LYS A 584 -7.97 24.72 -16.33
N ASN A 585 -7.30 25.73 -15.78
CA ASN A 585 -7.56 26.29 -14.45
C ASN A 585 -7.13 27.77 -14.44
N THR A 586 -8.06 28.71 -14.26
CA THR A 586 -7.77 30.15 -14.21
C THR A 586 -6.95 30.47 -12.95
N VAL A 587 -5.62 30.40 -13.02
CA VAL A 587 -4.70 30.80 -11.95
C VAL A 587 -4.49 32.31 -11.95
N ILE A 588 -4.20 32.88 -10.78
CA ILE A 588 -4.01 34.32 -10.59
C ILE A 588 -2.64 34.53 -9.94
N PHE A 589 -1.75 35.24 -10.63
CA PHE A 589 -0.40 35.53 -10.16
C PHE A 589 0.14 36.80 -10.82
N ASP A 590 1.00 37.52 -10.09
CA ASP A 590 1.81 38.59 -10.66
C ASP A 590 3.14 38.04 -11.22
N LYS A 591 3.73 37.10 -10.48
CA LYS A 591 4.99 36.44 -10.82
C LYS A 591 4.99 34.98 -10.41
N LEU A 592 5.78 34.17 -11.11
CA LEU A 592 5.99 32.75 -10.88
C LEU A 592 7.32 32.51 -10.17
N GLN A 593 7.27 31.86 -9.01
CA GLN A 593 8.43 31.62 -8.14
C GLN A 593 9.14 30.30 -8.49
N LEU A 594 9.53 30.14 -9.76
CA LEU A 594 10.04 28.87 -10.33
C LEU A 594 11.21 28.30 -9.53
N TYR A 595 12.20 29.13 -9.17
CA TYR A 595 13.36 28.74 -8.35
C TYR A 595 12.94 28.13 -7.02
N LYS A 596 12.12 28.86 -6.24
CA LYS A 596 11.75 28.46 -4.89
C LYS A 596 10.93 27.17 -4.90
N ARG A 597 10.04 27.00 -5.90
CA ARG A 597 9.22 25.79 -6.01
C ARG A 597 10.06 24.58 -6.38
N ALA A 598 10.97 24.70 -7.35
CA ALA A 598 11.88 23.62 -7.70
C ALA A 598 12.83 23.25 -6.53
N LYS A 599 13.38 24.26 -5.85
CA LYS A 599 14.24 24.07 -4.68
C LYS A 599 13.51 23.35 -3.54
N HIS A 600 12.28 23.75 -3.23
CA HIS A 600 11.46 23.03 -2.26
C HIS A 600 11.27 21.58 -2.68
N THR A 601 10.78 21.32 -3.89
CA THR A 601 10.44 19.96 -4.33
C THR A 601 11.62 19.00 -4.26
N TYR A 602 12.79 19.36 -4.78
CA TYR A 602 13.95 18.46 -4.71
C TYR A 602 14.53 18.32 -3.30
N SER A 603 14.55 19.40 -2.50
CA SER A 603 15.05 19.32 -1.13
C SER A 603 14.09 18.57 -0.20
N GLU A 604 12.78 18.60 -0.49
CA GLU A 604 11.77 17.88 0.27
C GLU A 604 11.83 16.38 -0.03
N GLU A 605 12.00 15.96 -1.28
CA GLU A 605 12.25 14.55 -1.60
C GLU A 605 13.57 14.06 -0.94
N LEU A 606 14.59 14.92 -0.90
CA LEU A 606 15.83 14.57 -0.19
C LEU A 606 15.58 14.30 1.30
N ARG A 607 14.74 15.12 1.95
CA ARG A 607 14.32 14.90 3.34
C ARG A 607 13.49 13.63 3.51
N VAL A 608 12.64 13.26 2.55
CA VAL A 608 11.93 11.96 2.55
C VAL A 608 12.92 10.80 2.57
N LEU A 609 13.93 10.83 1.69
CA LEU A 609 14.97 9.79 1.67
C LEU A 609 15.82 9.79 2.94
N ASP A 610 16.16 10.96 3.50
CA ASP A 610 16.90 11.05 4.77
C ASP A 610 16.11 10.49 5.95
N ALA A 611 14.81 10.74 6.00
CA ALA A 611 13.92 10.17 7.00
C ALA A 611 13.82 8.65 6.84
N LEU A 612 13.77 8.16 5.60
CA LEU A 612 13.78 6.72 5.29
C LEU A 612 15.06 6.04 5.82
N PHE A 613 16.24 6.60 5.51
CA PHE A 613 17.51 6.09 6.03
C PHE A 613 17.57 6.10 7.56
N LEU A 614 16.98 7.12 8.20
CA LEU A 614 16.91 7.18 9.65
C LEU A 614 16.01 6.07 10.24
N LEU A 615 14.87 5.80 9.60
CA LEU A 615 13.99 4.68 9.98
C LEU A 615 14.63 3.31 9.73
N GLU A 616 15.39 3.16 8.65
CA GLU A 616 16.11 1.92 8.32
C GLU A 616 17.27 1.64 9.28
N SER A 617 18.04 2.68 9.62
CA SER A 617 19.19 2.55 10.53
C SER A 617 18.81 2.23 11.97
N LYS A 618 17.57 2.52 12.36
CA LYS A 618 17.00 2.30 13.72
C LYS A 618 18.01 2.67 14.83
N PRO A 619 18.32 3.97 14.99
CA PRO A 619 19.27 4.42 16.03
C PRO A 619 18.92 3.84 17.39
N SER A 620 19.92 3.29 18.09
CA SER A 620 19.73 2.70 19.41
C SER A 620 19.51 3.74 20.49
N ASP A 621 20.02 4.97 20.29
CA ASP A 621 19.74 6.11 21.15
C ASP A 621 18.42 6.79 20.74
N SER A 622 17.47 6.82 21.67
CA SER A 622 16.18 7.47 21.48
C SER A 622 16.34 8.98 21.28
N LEU A 623 17.28 9.63 21.97
CA LEU A 623 17.52 11.06 21.85
C LEU A 623 18.04 11.41 20.45
N GLU A 624 18.95 10.59 19.92
CA GLU A 624 19.45 10.73 18.56
C GLU A 624 18.33 10.65 17.53
N PHE A 625 17.45 9.64 17.64
CA PHE A 625 16.29 9.52 16.73
C PHE A 625 15.37 10.73 16.80
N PHE A 626 14.95 11.13 18.00
CA PHE A 626 14.05 12.27 18.19
C PHE A 626 14.65 13.58 17.66
N THR A 627 15.95 13.78 17.84
CA THR A 627 16.68 14.96 17.36
C THR A 627 16.74 14.97 15.84
N LYS A 628 17.28 13.91 15.23
CA LYS A 628 17.48 13.85 13.77
C LYS A 628 16.17 13.86 12.99
N PHE A 629 15.18 13.08 13.42
CA PHE A 629 13.87 13.07 12.75
C PHE A 629 13.16 14.42 12.95
N GLY A 630 13.29 15.01 14.15
CA GLY A 630 12.73 16.31 14.46
C GLY A 630 13.32 17.45 13.62
N GLU A 631 14.64 17.44 13.41
CA GLU A 631 15.34 18.37 12.53
C GLU A 631 14.82 18.29 11.08
N LEU A 632 14.62 17.08 10.55
CA LEU A 632 14.04 16.90 9.21
C LEU A 632 12.62 17.48 9.11
N MET A 633 11.80 17.32 10.15
CA MET A 633 10.47 17.93 10.19
C MET A 633 10.52 19.46 10.22
N ASP A 634 11.39 20.04 11.06
CA ASP A 634 11.55 21.49 11.18
C ASP A 634 12.11 22.10 9.89
N GLU A 635 13.03 21.42 9.20
CA GLU A 635 13.54 21.82 7.89
C GLU A 635 12.48 21.77 6.79
N SER A 636 11.62 20.74 6.83
CA SER A 636 10.43 20.66 5.96
C SER A 636 9.49 21.85 6.21
N GLN A 637 9.18 22.18 7.47
CA GLN A 637 8.36 23.34 7.82
C GLN A 637 8.96 24.64 7.27
N LYS A 638 10.25 24.86 7.52
CA LYS A 638 10.95 26.05 7.03
C LYS A 638 10.91 26.14 5.49
N SER A 639 11.05 25.02 4.80
CA SER A 639 10.93 25.01 3.35
C SER A 639 9.50 25.24 2.86
N CYS A 640 8.48 24.70 3.55
CA CYS A 640 7.08 24.93 3.21
C CYS A 640 6.70 26.41 3.38
N ASP A 641 7.20 27.04 4.44
CA ASP A 641 7.04 28.47 4.68
C ASP A 641 7.81 29.32 3.65
N SER A 642 9.14 29.26 3.67
CA SER A 642 9.98 30.21 2.93
C SER A 642 10.13 29.90 1.44
N ASN A 643 10.22 28.62 1.06
CA ASN A 643 10.42 28.23 -0.35
C ASN A 643 9.10 27.89 -1.04
N TYR A 644 8.15 27.27 -0.37
CA TYR A 644 6.86 26.94 -0.98
C TYR A 644 5.81 28.03 -0.79
N GLY A 645 5.88 28.82 0.29
CA GLY A 645 4.84 29.80 0.60
C GLY A 645 3.47 29.13 0.79
N CYS A 646 3.44 28.03 1.54
CA CYS A 646 2.21 27.34 1.95
C CYS A 646 2.01 27.26 3.48
N SER A 647 2.82 27.96 4.28
CA SER A 647 2.53 28.18 5.71
C SER A 647 1.53 29.33 5.92
N CYS A 648 1.20 29.62 7.18
CA CYS A 648 0.52 30.83 7.62
C CYS A 648 0.88 31.13 9.09
N SER A 649 0.55 32.32 9.57
CA SER A 649 0.87 32.77 10.94
C SER A 649 0.42 31.81 12.04
N GLU A 650 -0.72 31.15 11.84
CA GLU A 650 -1.31 30.17 12.74
C GLU A 650 -0.47 28.90 12.82
N ILE A 651 -0.07 28.37 11.66
CA ILE A 651 0.82 27.21 11.57
C ILE A 651 2.12 27.53 12.31
N ASP A 652 2.71 28.70 12.04
CA ASP A 652 3.99 29.09 12.62
C ASP A 652 3.90 29.28 14.14
N GLU A 653 2.81 29.89 14.63
CA GLU A 653 2.53 30.06 16.07
C GLU A 653 2.34 28.71 16.76
N VAL A 654 1.53 27.79 16.18
CA VAL A 654 1.30 26.45 16.72
C VAL A 654 2.59 25.62 16.77
N CYS A 655 3.37 25.61 15.68
CA CYS A 655 4.68 24.95 15.64
C CYS A 655 5.63 25.52 16.70
N SER A 656 5.72 26.84 16.83
CA SER A 656 6.58 27.51 17.81
C SER A 656 6.20 27.13 19.25
N ILE A 657 4.90 27.15 19.58
CA ILE A 657 4.40 26.77 20.91
C ILE A 657 4.70 25.30 21.21
N ALA A 658 4.45 24.40 20.26
CA ALA A 658 4.68 22.98 20.45
C ALA A 658 6.17 22.67 20.67
N ARG A 659 7.07 23.26 19.88
CA ARG A 659 8.53 23.11 20.05
C ARG A 659 8.99 23.64 21.40
N ALA A 660 8.51 24.80 21.82
CA ALA A 660 8.85 25.38 23.13
C ALA A 660 8.33 24.55 24.32
N ALA A 661 7.30 23.71 24.13
CA ALA A 661 6.69 22.90 25.16
C ALA A 661 7.19 21.44 25.23
N GLY A 662 7.98 20.99 24.25
CA GLY A 662 8.61 19.66 24.28
C GLY A 662 8.41 18.80 23.04
N SER A 663 7.78 19.30 21.97
CA SER A 663 7.86 18.64 20.66
C SER A 663 9.29 18.67 20.14
N THR A 664 9.77 17.59 19.52
CA THR A 664 11.13 17.47 18.98
C THR A 664 11.22 17.89 17.50
N GLY A 665 10.10 17.91 16.79
CA GLY A 665 9.97 18.45 15.43
C GLY A 665 8.51 18.79 15.13
N SER A 666 8.28 19.90 14.43
CA SER A 666 6.94 20.44 14.19
C SER A 666 6.81 21.05 12.79
N ARG A 667 5.73 20.70 12.09
CA ARG A 667 5.45 21.22 10.75
C ARG A 667 3.97 21.20 10.42
N LEU A 668 3.56 21.93 9.39
CA LEU A 668 2.26 21.76 8.75
C LEU A 668 2.09 20.35 8.17
N THR A 669 0.87 19.93 7.91
CA THR A 669 0.58 18.69 7.19
C THR A 669 -0.63 18.86 6.27
N GLY A 670 -0.59 18.22 5.11
CA GLY A 670 -1.56 18.46 4.04
C GLY A 670 -1.25 19.74 3.27
N ALA A 671 -2.25 20.37 2.66
CA ALA A 671 -2.02 21.44 1.69
C ALA A 671 -1.48 22.75 2.29
N GLY A 672 -1.52 22.94 3.60
CA GLY A 672 -1.15 24.22 4.23
C GLY A 672 -2.17 25.34 3.99
N TRP A 673 -1.72 26.59 4.13
CA TRP A 673 -2.53 27.81 4.20
C TRP A 673 -3.64 27.72 5.26
N GLY A 674 -3.34 27.08 6.39
CA GLY A 674 -4.29 26.64 7.41
C GLY A 674 -4.24 25.12 7.58
N GLY A 675 -5.33 24.51 8.06
CA GLY A 675 -5.40 23.07 8.31
C GLY A 675 -4.63 22.66 9.58
N CYS A 676 -3.98 21.51 9.55
CA CYS A 676 -3.30 20.94 10.71
C CYS A 676 -1.77 21.09 10.67
N THR A 677 -1.19 20.97 11.85
CA THR A 677 0.22 20.71 12.09
C THR A 677 0.42 19.33 12.70
N VAL A 678 1.60 18.74 12.51
CA VAL A 678 2.03 17.48 13.11
C VAL A 678 3.29 17.69 13.93
N HIS A 679 3.31 17.07 15.11
CA HIS A 679 4.35 17.24 16.11
C HIS A 679 4.87 15.86 16.52
N LEU A 680 6.17 15.63 16.36
CA LEU A 680 6.85 14.48 16.96
C LEU A 680 7.11 14.78 18.43
N ILE A 681 6.63 13.91 19.33
CA ILE A 681 6.69 14.15 20.78
C ILE A 681 7.03 12.84 21.51
N PRO A 682 8.02 12.84 22.43
CA PRO A 682 8.17 11.78 23.41
C PRO A 682 6.89 11.68 24.27
N SER A 683 6.35 10.47 24.46
CA SER A 683 5.05 10.26 25.10
C SER A 683 4.88 10.90 26.49
N ASP A 684 5.95 11.08 27.26
CA ASP A 684 5.94 11.76 28.56
C ASP A 684 5.77 13.29 28.47
N LYS A 685 5.95 13.89 27.29
CA LYS A 685 5.77 15.33 27.02
C LYS A 685 4.42 15.69 26.40
N VAL A 686 3.64 14.70 25.96
CA VAL A 686 2.36 14.92 25.25
C VAL A 686 1.43 15.85 26.04
N SER A 687 1.19 15.57 27.33
CA SER A 687 0.32 16.40 28.17
C SER A 687 0.84 17.83 28.35
N THR A 688 2.16 18.02 28.36
CA THR A 688 2.77 19.36 28.48
C THR A 688 2.56 20.17 27.20
N VAL A 689 2.74 19.54 26.04
CA VAL A 689 2.54 20.19 24.74
C VAL A 689 1.06 20.50 24.49
N GLU A 690 0.18 19.54 24.75
CA GLU A 690 -1.27 19.72 24.65
C GLU A 690 -1.74 20.90 25.50
N LYS A 691 -1.36 20.94 26.79
CA LYS A 691 -1.71 22.05 27.68
C LYS A 691 -1.17 23.40 27.17
N ALA A 692 0.06 23.43 26.67
CA ALA A 692 0.65 24.65 26.13
C ALA A 692 -0.12 25.15 24.89
N LEU A 693 -0.53 24.27 23.99
CA LEU A 693 -1.35 24.62 22.83
C LEU A 693 -2.71 25.15 23.26
N ILE A 694 -3.38 24.48 24.20
CA ILE A 694 -4.67 24.92 24.75
C ILE A 694 -4.57 26.33 25.34
N GLU A 695 -3.58 26.58 26.19
CA GLU A 695 -3.45 27.85 26.91
C GLU A 695 -2.93 28.99 26.04
N LYS A 696 -1.92 28.72 25.21
CA LYS A 696 -1.18 29.78 24.48
C LYS A 696 -1.73 30.04 23.08
N TYR A 697 -2.39 29.07 22.45
CA TYR A 697 -2.99 29.22 21.13
C TYR A 697 -4.52 29.23 21.20
N TYR A 698 -5.16 28.10 21.56
CA TYR A 698 -6.61 27.95 21.41
C TYR A 698 -7.41 28.89 22.29
N LYS A 699 -7.20 28.92 23.61
CA LYS A 699 -7.93 29.80 24.53
C LYS A 699 -7.65 31.29 24.29
N LYS A 700 -6.47 31.60 23.73
CA LYS A 700 -6.07 32.98 23.41
C LYS A 700 -6.76 33.48 22.13
N LYS A 701 -6.80 32.64 21.09
CA LYS A 701 -7.31 33.00 19.76
C LYS A 701 -8.80 32.72 19.58
N PHE A 702 -9.32 31.73 20.30
CA PHE A 702 -10.72 31.29 20.32
C PHE A 702 -11.23 31.19 21.77
N PRO A 703 -11.49 32.32 22.46
CA PRO A 703 -11.82 32.31 23.90
C PRO A 703 -13.11 31.56 24.26
N THR A 704 -14.00 31.34 23.28
CA THR A 704 -15.27 30.63 23.45
C THR A 704 -15.22 29.17 23.02
N ILE A 705 -14.05 28.64 22.67
CA ILE A 705 -13.90 27.25 22.24
C ILE A 705 -14.33 26.28 23.34
N THR A 706 -15.19 25.33 22.98
CA THR A 706 -15.72 24.32 23.88
C THR A 706 -14.72 23.17 24.09
N GLU A 707 -14.94 22.36 25.13
CA GLU A 707 -14.12 21.15 25.34
C GLU A 707 -14.26 20.13 24.21
N ALA A 708 -15.44 20.04 23.58
CA ALA A 708 -15.67 19.17 22.43
C ALA A 708 -14.84 19.64 21.21
N GLU A 709 -14.89 20.93 20.89
CA GLU A 709 -14.10 21.51 19.79
C GLU A 709 -12.59 21.39 20.06
N LEU A 710 -12.15 21.54 21.31
CA LEU A 710 -10.74 21.32 21.67
C LEU A 710 -10.29 19.87 21.45
N LYS A 711 -11.15 18.91 21.79
CA LYS A 711 -10.89 17.48 21.59
C LYS A 711 -10.84 17.11 20.11
N GLU A 712 -11.60 17.79 19.26
CA GLU A 712 -11.52 17.64 17.80
C GLU A 712 -10.31 18.36 17.21
N ALA A 713 -9.92 19.50 17.79
CA ALA A 713 -8.79 20.27 17.32
C ALA A 713 -7.44 19.62 17.62
N ILE A 714 -7.32 18.86 18.72
CA ILE A 714 -6.08 18.20 19.13
C ILE A 714 -6.26 16.69 19.09
N VAL A 715 -5.59 16.03 18.15
CA VAL A 715 -5.59 14.56 18.02
C VAL A 715 -4.23 14.02 18.45
N ILE A 716 -4.24 13.11 19.42
CA ILE A 716 -3.05 12.35 19.82
C ILE A 716 -3.17 10.96 19.21
N SER A 717 -2.18 10.56 18.42
CA SER A 717 -2.20 9.31 17.68
C SER A 717 -0.87 8.59 17.72
N LYS A 718 -0.94 7.27 17.69
CA LYS A 718 0.16 6.42 17.19
C LYS A 718 -0.09 6.09 15.72
N PRO A 719 0.91 5.57 14.98
CA PRO A 719 0.66 5.02 13.66
C PRO A 719 -0.33 3.84 13.77
N ALA A 720 -1.40 3.90 12.99
CA ALA A 720 -2.56 3.03 13.11
C ALA A 720 -2.66 2.01 11.96
N CYS A 721 -3.47 0.98 12.17
CA CYS A 721 -3.83 0.04 11.10
C CYS A 721 -4.67 0.74 10.02
N GLY A 722 -4.49 0.34 8.77
CA GLY A 722 -5.17 0.84 7.58
C GLY A 722 -6.62 0.39 7.44
N SER A 723 -7.13 0.44 6.22
CA SER A 723 -8.48 0.00 5.90
C SER A 723 -8.72 -1.43 6.34
N SER A 724 -9.85 -1.68 6.99
CA SER A 724 -10.16 -2.97 7.61
C SER A 724 -11.65 -3.25 7.68
N LEU A 725 -11.99 -4.52 7.88
CA LEU A 725 -13.35 -4.97 8.17
C LEU A 725 -13.46 -5.42 9.62
N TYR A 726 -14.56 -5.07 10.27
CA TYR A 726 -14.93 -5.59 11.59
C TYR A 726 -16.19 -6.45 11.48
N VAL A 727 -16.10 -7.70 11.94
CA VAL A 727 -17.16 -8.72 11.85
C VAL A 727 -17.53 -9.31 13.22
N GLY A 728 -17.11 -8.65 14.31
CA GLY A 728 -17.29 -9.14 15.68
C GLY A 728 -18.70 -9.02 16.26
N GLY A 729 -19.59 -8.25 15.63
CA GLY A 729 -20.89 -7.90 16.21
C GLY A 729 -20.78 -7.19 17.56
N GLU A 730 -21.85 -7.15 18.35
CA GLU A 730 -21.79 -6.54 19.69
C GLU A 730 -20.98 -7.34 20.70
N ASP A 731 -20.87 -8.66 20.51
CA ASP A 731 -20.09 -9.53 21.40
C ASP A 731 -18.59 -9.24 21.32
N GLY A 732 -18.10 -8.82 20.15
CA GLY A 732 -16.72 -8.40 19.95
C GLY A 732 -16.34 -7.08 20.63
N LEU A 733 -17.29 -6.41 21.30
CA LEU A 733 -17.03 -5.22 22.13
C LEU A 733 -16.64 -5.58 23.58
N LYS A 734 -16.84 -6.82 24.01
CA LYS A 734 -16.54 -7.27 25.38
C LYS A 734 -15.04 -7.52 25.52
N TYR A 735 -14.31 -6.57 26.09
CA TYR A 735 -12.94 -6.76 26.53
C TYR A 735 -12.92 -7.47 27.90
N SER A 736 -12.23 -8.60 28.03
CA SER A 736 -11.81 -9.09 29.36
C SER A 736 -10.50 -8.41 29.71
N LYS A 737 -10.49 -7.63 30.80
CA LYS A 737 -9.27 -7.01 31.36
C LYS A 737 -8.15 -7.99 31.62
#